data_AF-A0ABD2CM50-F1
#
_entry.id   AF-A0ABD2CM50-F1
#
_cell.length_a   1.000
_cell.length_b   1.000
_cell.length_c   1.000
_cell.angle_alpha   90.00
_cell.angle_beta   90.00
_cell.angle_gamma   90.00
#
_symmetry.space_group_name_H-M   'P 1'
#
loop_
_entity.id
_entity.type
_entity.pdbx_description
1 polymer ?
#
loop_
_entity_poly.entity_id
_entity_poly.type
_entity_poly.pdbx_seq_one_letter_code
_entity_poly.pdbx_strand_id
1 'polypeptide(L)'
;MQVSCPNNVKIYNLSVGKSLPEWLSERKKRNLIKKNVDIRRRIELIQDFDMPGVSTSIKLSKDGQYILATGIYKPRVKCFDVNNLSLKFERCFDSEVITFEVLSNDYSKVVFLQCDRNIEFHAAHGKYHRLRIPRFGRDMKYHYPSCDLFVIGVSNEIYRINLERGQFLQSFESEASALNKCEINPLHHLLVVGTQDGKIEAWDPRTKNRVGILDCALHCVLQNDRLNAVPSITALKFQDGLTLGVGTSNGKVLLYDVRSSKPFLSKDHGYGLPIKSIEFHKKIDVIYSMDSSIIKIWEKENGKLYTSIEAENDFNDLCVIPDTGMVLIANENTKMQTYYIPSLGPAPYWCSFLDNLTEELEELNYDIIYDDYKFVTEKELDELGLSHLKGTNLLRAYMHGYFIDIRLYRKARNVIKPFEFEEYKKKKIRQKILETCGSRIQVPQLPSVNKELALKLMEGEMNKNSKKKKKITSNILKDDRFKALFNNPDFQVDKNSEEYALLNPVISQLEKSRAKKMKVEHQEQLKTEDYLYNNENEDRNSSSDESFIHEDSSDDEKTWVKDVRKQYRLIKRSRQKEEENNEKSNHNMEILNNQPNLYEIKEDVEFREAKPVASKRNKSTLGERLQNEEIHNLNVSGSRGSREMTFVIGKRKRDTKSKQTVKKHRKEYKHLLRPAGNIHKIKH
;
A
#
# COMPACT_ATOMS: atom_id res chain seq x y z
N MET A 1 13.04 -0.24 -5.86
CA MET A 1 14.26 -0.51 -5.08
C MET A 1 14.86 -1.80 -5.62
N GLN A 2 16.12 -1.78 -6.02
CA GLN A 2 16.85 -2.99 -6.39
C GLN A 2 17.74 -3.36 -5.21
N VAL A 3 17.72 -4.63 -4.82
CA VAL A 3 18.58 -5.16 -3.77
C VAL A 3 19.74 -5.87 -4.43
N SER A 4 20.96 -5.50 -4.07
CA SER A 4 22.17 -6.25 -4.38
C SER A 4 22.77 -6.79 -3.09
N CYS A 5 23.29 -8.02 -3.12
CA CYS A 5 23.86 -8.67 -1.94
C CYS A 5 25.33 -9.06 -2.16
N PRO A 6 26.24 -8.10 -2.43
CA PRO A 6 27.66 -8.39 -2.48
C PRO A 6 28.17 -8.73 -1.07
N ASN A 7 28.95 -9.81 -0.93
CA ASN A 7 29.55 -10.26 0.34
C ASN A 7 28.54 -10.45 1.50
N ASN A 8 27.34 -10.97 1.22
CA ASN A 8 26.27 -11.19 2.22
C ASN A 8 25.75 -9.93 2.92
N VAL A 9 26.07 -8.75 2.41
CA VAL A 9 25.51 -7.49 2.92
C VAL A 9 24.53 -6.95 1.89
N LYS A 10 23.33 -6.62 2.35
CA LYS A 10 22.27 -6.06 1.49
C LYS A 10 22.53 -4.59 1.24
N ILE A 11 22.59 -4.23 -0.03
CA ILE A 11 22.68 -2.86 -0.51
C ILE A 11 21.42 -2.58 -1.29
N TYR A 12 20.76 -1.48 -0.94
CA TYR A 12 19.53 -1.07 -1.59
C TYR A 12 19.78 0.13 -2.47
N ASN A 13 19.59 -0.05 -3.78
CA ASN A 13 19.59 1.05 -4.72
C ASN A 13 18.17 1.61 -4.85
N LEU A 14 18.01 2.85 -4.43
CA LEU A 14 16.73 3.54 -4.33
C LEU A 14 16.38 4.29 -5.62
N SER A 15 17.40 4.68 -6.40
CA SER A 15 17.23 5.46 -7.62
C SER A 15 16.93 4.62 -8.87
N VAL A 16 16.91 3.28 -8.77
CA VAL A 16 16.78 2.37 -9.91
C VAL A 16 15.50 2.61 -10.72
N GLY A 17 15.67 2.57 -12.04
CA GLY A 17 14.59 2.60 -13.02
C GLY A 17 14.79 3.72 -14.03
N LYS A 18 14.41 3.45 -15.28
CA LYS A 18 14.49 4.41 -16.38
C LYS A 18 13.80 5.72 -15.99
N SER A 19 14.44 6.85 -16.25
CA SER A 19 13.81 8.15 -16.13
C SER A 19 12.66 8.21 -17.14
N LEU A 20 11.51 8.72 -16.70
CA LEU A 20 10.45 9.03 -17.65
C LEU A 20 10.86 10.29 -18.39
N PRO A 21 10.88 10.28 -19.72
CA PRO A 21 11.28 11.46 -20.47
C PRO A 21 10.39 12.66 -20.12
N GLU A 22 11.01 13.82 -20.01
CA GLU A 22 10.35 15.06 -19.57
C GLU A 22 9.25 15.51 -20.55
N TRP A 23 9.45 15.29 -21.85
CA TRP A 23 8.49 15.61 -22.91
C TRP A 23 7.20 14.77 -22.88
N LEU A 24 7.14 13.72 -22.07
CA LEU A 24 5.94 12.89 -21.96
C LEU A 24 4.85 13.66 -21.19
N SER A 25 3.75 13.97 -21.87
CA SER A 25 2.56 14.59 -21.25
C SER A 25 2.12 13.81 -20.00
N GLU A 26 1.73 14.54 -18.95
CA GLU A 26 1.23 13.98 -17.70
C GLU A 26 0.13 12.92 -17.89
N ARG A 27 -0.73 13.09 -18.89
CA ARG A 27 -1.79 12.11 -19.19
C ARG A 27 -1.22 10.76 -19.62
N LYS A 28 -0.15 10.78 -20.41
CA LYS A 28 0.58 9.56 -20.81
C LYS A 28 1.37 8.99 -19.64
N LYS A 29 2.02 9.83 -18.81
CA LYS A 29 2.66 9.40 -17.55
C LYS A 29 1.67 8.66 -16.64
N ARG A 30 0.48 9.23 -16.38
CA ARG A 30 -0.59 8.61 -15.58
C ARG A 30 -1.09 7.29 -16.18
N ASN A 31 -1.23 7.21 -17.50
CA ASN A 31 -1.60 5.96 -18.17
C ASN A 31 -0.49 4.90 -18.06
N LEU A 32 0.78 5.31 -18.11
CA LEU A 32 1.92 4.41 -17.96
C LEU A 32 2.03 3.88 -16.52
N ILE A 33 1.81 4.74 -15.51
CA ILE A 33 1.75 4.37 -14.08
C ILE A 33 0.62 3.35 -13.84
N LYS A 34 -0.52 3.49 -14.53
CA LYS A 34 -1.61 2.51 -14.46
C LYS A 34 -1.28 1.17 -15.10
N LYS A 35 -0.47 1.18 -16.16
CA LYS A 35 -0.11 -0.04 -16.92
C LYS A 35 1.04 -0.81 -16.27
N ASN A 36 2.05 -0.10 -15.76
CA ASN A 36 3.27 -0.71 -15.24
C ASN A 36 3.28 -0.71 -13.72
N VAL A 37 3.25 -1.91 -13.14
CA VAL A 37 3.30 -2.12 -11.69
C VAL A 37 4.64 -1.62 -11.11
N ASP A 38 5.74 -1.78 -11.84
CA ASP A 38 7.08 -1.38 -11.39
C ASP A 38 7.21 0.14 -11.20
N ILE A 39 6.54 0.92 -12.06
CA ILE A 39 6.52 2.38 -11.96
C ILE A 39 5.65 2.81 -10.78
N ARG A 40 4.55 2.09 -10.52
CA ARG A 40 3.66 2.34 -9.39
C ARG A 40 4.30 1.99 -8.04
N ARG A 41 5.16 0.97 -8.00
CA ARG A 41 5.92 0.54 -6.82
C ARG A 41 7.26 1.26 -6.69
N ARG A 42 7.57 2.20 -7.59
CA ARG A 42 8.80 2.98 -7.51
C ARG A 42 8.72 3.94 -6.34
N ILE A 43 9.75 3.91 -5.49
CA ILE A 43 9.95 4.87 -4.43
C ILE A 43 10.88 5.95 -4.99
N GLU A 44 10.47 7.21 -4.87
CA GLU A 44 11.34 8.37 -5.11
C GLU A 44 11.46 9.09 -3.76
N LEU A 45 12.67 9.12 -3.20
CA LEU A 45 12.91 9.71 -1.88
C LEU A 45 12.88 11.23 -1.93
N ILE A 46 13.60 11.79 -2.89
CA ILE A 46 13.64 13.22 -3.15
C ILE A 46 13.00 13.42 -4.51
N GLN A 47 11.99 14.28 -4.54
CA GLN A 47 11.30 14.64 -5.77
C GLN A 47 12.25 15.37 -6.72
N ASP A 48 12.21 15.00 -8.01
CA ASP A 48 13.03 15.59 -9.08
C ASP A 48 14.54 15.54 -8.80
N PHE A 49 14.98 14.48 -8.11
CA PHE A 49 16.39 14.16 -7.89
C PHE A 49 17.05 13.58 -9.15
N ASP A 50 16.99 14.36 -10.21
CA ASP A 50 17.52 14.06 -11.53
C ASP A 50 18.30 15.26 -12.09
N MET A 51 19.14 14.98 -13.07
CA MET A 51 19.80 15.93 -13.94
C MET A 51 19.46 15.54 -15.39
N PRO A 52 19.25 16.49 -16.31
CA PRO A 52 18.90 16.16 -17.69
C PRO A 52 20.01 15.44 -18.47
N GLY A 53 21.25 15.47 -17.97
CA GLY A 53 22.40 14.76 -18.54
C GLY A 53 23.26 14.19 -17.43
N VAL A 54 24.51 14.64 -17.35
CA VAL A 54 25.48 14.20 -16.35
C VAL A 54 25.44 15.07 -15.10
N SER A 55 25.61 14.43 -13.94
CA SER A 55 25.87 15.11 -12.66
C SER A 55 27.38 15.11 -12.37
N THR A 56 27.94 16.26 -12.00
CA THR A 56 29.40 16.39 -11.77
C THR A 56 29.78 16.21 -10.32
N SER A 57 29.14 16.93 -9.40
CA SER A 57 29.46 16.88 -7.97
C SER A 57 28.21 17.01 -7.11
N ILE A 58 28.23 16.35 -5.95
CA ILE A 58 27.15 16.39 -4.96
C ILE A 58 27.79 16.67 -3.61
N LYS A 59 27.25 17.64 -2.88
CA LYS A 59 27.67 17.92 -1.50
C LYS A 59 26.48 18.21 -0.60
N LEU A 60 26.64 17.79 0.64
CA LEU A 60 25.74 18.13 1.73
C LEU A 60 26.18 19.44 2.39
N SER A 61 25.19 20.20 2.86
CA SER A 61 25.40 21.26 3.83
C SER A 61 25.89 20.68 5.16
N LYS A 62 26.64 21.46 5.96
CA LYS A 62 27.16 20.98 7.25
C LYS A 62 26.05 20.57 8.22
N ASP A 63 24.88 21.21 8.14
CA ASP A 63 23.71 20.89 8.95
C ASP A 63 22.94 19.66 8.44
N GLY A 64 23.31 19.09 7.29
CA GLY A 64 22.64 17.93 6.68
C GLY A 64 21.26 18.19 6.08
N GLN A 65 20.74 19.43 6.16
CA GLN A 65 19.40 19.79 5.66
C GLN A 65 19.33 20.07 4.16
N TYR A 66 20.44 20.41 3.52
CA TYR A 66 20.49 20.77 2.11
C TYR A 66 21.44 19.87 1.34
N ILE A 67 20.97 19.36 0.21
CA ILE A 67 21.80 18.66 -0.77
C ILE A 67 21.95 19.58 -1.98
N LEU A 68 23.18 19.82 -2.40
CA LEU A 68 23.49 20.56 -3.62
C LEU A 68 24.06 19.60 -4.65
N ALA A 69 23.57 19.69 -5.87
CA ALA A 69 24.05 18.91 -6.99
C ALA A 69 24.28 19.81 -8.21
N THR A 70 25.40 19.60 -8.88
CA THR A 70 25.77 20.30 -10.12
C THR A 70 25.54 19.40 -11.34
N GLY A 71 25.06 19.98 -12.44
CA GLY A 71 24.86 19.28 -13.71
C GLY A 71 25.49 20.00 -14.90
N ILE A 72 25.73 19.26 -15.99
CA ILE A 72 26.41 19.75 -17.20
C ILE A 72 25.45 20.44 -18.19
N TYR A 73 24.31 19.83 -18.50
CA TYR A 73 23.41 20.32 -19.56
C TYR A 73 22.61 21.56 -19.15
N LYS A 74 22.93 22.70 -19.79
CA LYS A 74 22.68 24.05 -19.26
C LYS A 74 23.22 24.08 -17.83
N PRO A 75 24.52 24.38 -17.65
CA PRO A 75 25.21 24.10 -16.40
C PRO A 75 24.41 24.72 -15.27
N ARG A 76 24.03 23.89 -14.30
CA ARG A 76 23.05 24.29 -13.29
C ARG A 76 23.37 23.67 -11.95
N VAL A 77 22.88 24.30 -10.89
CA VAL A 77 22.84 23.75 -9.54
C VAL A 77 21.40 23.58 -9.12
N LYS A 78 21.09 22.37 -8.68
CA LYS A 78 19.86 22.04 -7.96
C LYS A 78 20.18 22.01 -6.47
N CYS A 79 19.40 22.76 -5.69
CA CYS A 79 19.40 22.67 -4.24
C CYS A 79 18.14 21.92 -3.80
N PHE A 80 18.33 20.82 -3.09
CA PHE A 80 17.25 20.02 -2.52
C PHE A 80 17.15 20.32 -1.03
N ASP A 81 15.92 20.58 -0.60
CA ASP A 81 15.59 20.71 0.81
C ASP A 81 15.14 19.33 1.31
N VAL A 82 15.91 18.80 2.24
CA VAL A 82 15.76 17.45 2.73
C VAL A 82 14.52 17.30 3.60
N ASN A 83 14.12 18.35 4.33
CA ASN A 83 12.91 18.30 5.18
C ASN A 83 11.63 18.26 4.35
N ASN A 84 11.62 18.94 3.20
CA ASN A 84 10.47 18.97 2.29
C ASN A 84 10.56 17.88 1.20
N LEU A 85 11.67 17.13 1.12
CA LEU A 85 11.94 16.10 0.12
C LEU A 85 11.78 16.59 -1.33
N SER A 86 12.05 17.87 -1.57
CA SER A 86 11.79 18.51 -2.86
C SER A 86 12.92 19.45 -3.27
N LEU A 87 12.93 19.77 -4.56
CA LEU A 87 13.79 20.84 -5.08
C LEU A 87 13.37 22.18 -4.47
N LYS A 88 14.33 22.89 -3.87
CA LYS A 88 14.14 24.24 -3.32
C LYS A 88 14.27 25.30 -4.39
N PHE A 89 15.36 25.22 -5.16
CA PHE A 89 15.59 26.09 -6.30
C PHE A 89 16.56 25.44 -7.28
N GLU A 90 16.52 25.92 -8.51
CA GLU A 90 17.47 25.63 -9.57
C GLU A 90 18.08 26.94 -10.07
N ARG A 91 19.40 26.96 -10.26
CA ARG A 91 20.12 28.11 -10.86
C ARG A 91 20.95 27.62 -12.03
N CYS A 92 20.95 28.39 -13.11
CA CYS A 92 21.83 28.16 -14.25
C CYS A 92 23.10 29.00 -14.12
N PHE A 93 24.19 28.50 -14.69
CA PHE A 93 25.49 29.14 -14.81
C PHE A 93 25.81 29.46 -16.27
N ASP A 94 26.82 30.30 -16.44
CA ASP A 94 27.40 30.57 -17.76
C ASP A 94 28.29 29.41 -18.22
N SER A 95 29.01 28.77 -17.29
CA SER A 95 29.91 27.65 -17.58
C SER A 95 29.84 26.54 -16.53
N GLU A 96 30.38 25.39 -16.93
CA GLU A 96 30.40 24.16 -16.15
C GLU A 96 31.17 24.32 -14.84
N VAL A 97 30.68 23.64 -13.81
CA VAL A 97 31.28 23.63 -12.46
C VAL A 97 32.10 22.37 -12.29
N ILE A 98 33.37 22.54 -11.94
CA ILE A 98 34.28 21.43 -11.61
C ILE A 98 34.02 20.98 -10.18
N THR A 99 34.12 21.90 -9.22
CA THR A 99 33.88 21.67 -7.80
C THR A 99 33.24 22.88 -7.16
N PHE A 100 32.54 22.67 -6.05
CA PHE A 100 31.95 23.74 -5.27
C PHE A 100 32.06 23.45 -3.78
N GLU A 101 31.89 24.46 -2.94
CA GLU A 101 31.91 24.28 -1.49
C GLU A 101 30.89 25.18 -0.80
N VAL A 102 30.28 24.65 0.25
CA VAL A 102 29.32 25.37 1.09
C VAL A 102 30.10 26.08 2.19
N LEU A 103 30.05 27.41 2.20
CA LEU A 103 30.78 28.22 3.18
C LEU A 103 30.05 28.27 4.52
N SER A 104 28.73 28.51 4.44
CA SER A 104 27.85 28.54 5.60
C SER A 104 27.52 27.12 6.05
N ASN A 105 26.88 27.00 7.22
CA ASN A 105 26.30 25.73 7.63
C ASN A 105 25.09 25.35 6.75
N ASP A 106 24.39 26.38 6.27
CA ASP A 106 23.29 26.34 5.29
C ASP A 106 23.73 26.48 3.82
N TYR A 107 22.78 26.36 2.88
CA TYR A 107 22.93 26.73 1.47
C TYR A 107 23.10 28.24 1.21
N SER A 108 23.05 29.09 2.24
CA SER A 108 22.94 30.55 2.09
C SER A 108 24.16 31.18 1.40
N LYS A 109 25.35 30.59 1.57
CA LYS A 109 26.60 31.04 0.93
C LYS A 109 27.33 29.83 0.34
N VAL A 110 27.50 29.84 -0.98
CA VAL A 110 28.13 28.75 -1.74
C VAL A 110 29.13 29.34 -2.73
N VAL A 111 30.23 28.64 -2.96
CA VAL A 111 31.26 29.02 -3.92
C VAL A 111 31.41 27.94 -4.97
N PHE A 112 31.44 28.34 -6.24
CA PHE A 112 31.58 27.46 -7.39
C PHE A 112 32.88 27.76 -8.13
N LEU A 113 33.67 26.72 -8.40
CA LEU A 113 34.82 26.79 -9.31
C LEU A 113 34.37 26.35 -10.71
N GLN A 114 34.39 27.28 -11.65
CA GLN A 114 34.03 27.01 -13.05
C GLN A 114 35.25 26.58 -13.88
N CYS A 115 34.98 25.88 -14.98
CA CYS A 115 35.99 25.53 -15.98
C CYS A 115 36.70 26.78 -16.58
N ASP A 116 36.02 27.93 -16.65
CA ASP A 116 36.53 29.16 -17.26
C ASP A 116 37.52 29.96 -16.37
N ARG A 117 38.16 29.31 -15.39
CA ARG A 117 39.02 29.96 -14.36
C ARG A 117 38.29 30.96 -13.47
N ASN A 118 36.96 30.96 -13.52
CA ASN A 118 36.14 31.87 -12.74
C ASN A 118 35.64 31.15 -11.49
N ILE A 119 35.66 31.88 -10.38
CA ILE A 119 34.99 31.53 -9.15
C ILE A 119 33.70 32.35 -9.08
N GLU A 120 32.58 31.68 -8.88
CA GLU A 120 31.31 32.35 -8.61
C GLU A 120 30.91 32.20 -7.15
N PHE A 121 30.65 33.33 -6.51
CA PHE A 121 30.05 33.41 -5.18
C PHE A 121 28.55 33.53 -5.32
N HIS A 122 27.83 32.63 -4.66
CA HIS A 122 26.37 32.62 -4.62
C HIS A 122 25.91 32.87 -3.20
N ALA A 123 24.94 33.77 -3.07
CA ALA A 123 24.19 34.01 -1.86
C ALA A 123 22.77 33.40 -1.96
N ALA A 124 21.97 33.51 -0.90
CA ALA A 124 20.58 33.07 -0.90
C ALA A 124 19.74 33.75 -1.99
N HIS A 125 20.02 35.02 -2.30
CA HIS A 125 19.31 35.79 -3.34
C HIS A 125 19.84 35.59 -4.76
N GLY A 126 20.89 34.79 -4.98
CA GLY A 126 21.42 34.49 -6.31
C GLY A 126 22.94 34.65 -6.43
N LYS A 127 23.39 34.99 -7.65
CA LYS A 127 24.80 35.27 -7.95
C LYS A 127 25.22 36.59 -7.29
N TYR A 128 26.21 36.52 -6.41
CA TYR A 128 26.73 37.68 -5.68
C TYR A 128 27.91 38.32 -6.41
N HIS A 129 28.94 37.52 -6.72
CA HIS A 129 30.15 38.03 -7.35
C HIS A 129 30.82 36.96 -8.23
N ARG A 130 31.52 37.40 -9.28
CA ARG A 130 32.34 36.55 -10.14
C ARG A 130 33.78 37.05 -10.09
N LEU A 131 34.70 36.20 -9.67
CA LEU A 131 36.13 36.48 -9.55
C LEU A 131 36.90 35.60 -10.52
N ARG A 132 37.94 36.12 -11.15
CA ARG A 132 38.76 35.36 -12.11
C ARG A 132 40.12 35.04 -11.53
N ILE A 133 40.54 33.79 -11.66
CA ILE A 133 41.85 33.29 -11.25
C ILE A 133 42.81 33.33 -12.46
N PRO A 134 44.13 33.55 -12.26
CA PRO A 134 45.11 33.55 -13.35
C PRO A 134 45.15 32.24 -14.15
N ARG A 135 45.12 31.08 -13.48
CA ARG A 135 45.26 29.75 -14.08
C ARG A 135 44.01 28.88 -13.85
N PHE A 136 43.92 27.75 -14.56
CA PHE A 136 42.82 26.79 -14.43
C PHE A 136 42.88 26.08 -13.09
N GLY A 137 41.78 26.15 -12.34
CA GLY A 137 41.61 25.45 -11.08
C GLY A 137 41.09 24.02 -11.30
N ARG A 138 41.50 23.09 -10.44
CA ARG A 138 41.02 21.70 -10.37
C ARG A 138 40.17 21.47 -9.12
N ASP A 139 40.59 22.01 -7.98
CA ASP A 139 39.91 21.83 -6.70
C ASP A 139 40.00 23.08 -5.84
N MET A 140 39.09 23.21 -4.88
CA MET A 140 39.07 24.33 -3.93
C MET A 140 38.61 23.89 -2.55
N LYS A 141 39.18 24.51 -1.51
CA LYS A 141 38.80 24.30 -0.10
C LYS A 141 38.79 25.57 0.71
N TYR A 142 37.81 25.67 1.60
CA TYR A 142 37.59 26.82 2.48
C TYR A 142 38.11 26.54 3.89
N HIS A 143 39.00 27.42 4.35
CA HIS A 143 39.53 27.39 5.70
C HIS A 143 38.68 28.27 6.61
N TYR A 144 37.91 27.61 7.47
CA TYR A 144 36.96 28.27 8.37
C TYR A 144 37.60 29.28 9.33
N PRO A 145 38.75 29.01 10.00
CA PRO A 145 39.31 29.95 10.98
C PRO A 145 39.87 31.26 10.42
N SER A 146 40.45 31.26 9.22
CA SER A 146 41.04 32.48 8.61
C SER A 146 40.17 33.09 7.51
N CYS A 147 39.03 32.47 7.21
CA CYS A 147 38.17 32.83 6.09
C CYS A 147 38.90 32.87 4.73
N ASP A 148 39.94 32.06 4.56
CA ASP A 148 40.68 31.95 3.31
C ASP A 148 40.10 30.82 2.46
N LEU A 149 39.88 31.10 1.17
CA LEU A 149 39.61 30.10 0.15
C LEU A 149 40.93 29.75 -0.54
N PHE A 150 41.31 28.47 -0.46
CA PHE A 150 42.45 27.92 -1.18
C PHE A 150 41.96 27.33 -2.49
N VAL A 151 42.56 27.75 -3.60
CA VAL A 151 42.26 27.21 -4.93
C VAL A 151 43.52 26.65 -5.54
N ILE A 152 43.37 25.43 -6.05
CA ILE A 152 44.43 24.62 -6.60
C ILE A 152 44.16 24.38 -8.06
N GLY A 153 45.22 24.27 -8.88
CA GLY A 153 45.07 24.17 -10.31
C GLY A 153 46.22 23.49 -11.04
N VAL A 154 46.27 23.74 -12.34
CA VAL A 154 47.32 23.24 -13.24
C VAL A 154 48.69 23.87 -12.93
N SER A 155 48.75 24.91 -12.09
CA SER A 155 49.97 25.60 -11.69
C SER A 155 50.57 25.06 -10.38
N ASN A 156 51.85 25.38 -10.18
CA ASN A 156 52.59 25.22 -8.92
C ASN A 156 52.10 26.15 -7.80
N GLU A 157 51.29 27.16 -8.13
CA GLU A 157 50.80 28.13 -7.16
C GLU A 157 49.47 27.69 -6.56
N ILE A 158 49.35 27.76 -5.24
CA ILE A 158 48.08 27.65 -4.50
C ILE A 158 47.57 29.08 -4.27
N TYR A 159 46.44 29.41 -4.91
CA TYR A 159 45.84 30.73 -4.80
C TYR A 159 45.09 30.87 -3.47
N ARG A 160 45.38 31.95 -2.74
CA ARG A 160 44.73 32.30 -1.48
C ARG A 160 43.83 33.51 -1.67
N ILE A 161 42.54 33.34 -1.43
CA ILE A 161 41.56 34.41 -1.54
C ILE A 161 40.93 34.59 -0.16
N ASN A 162 41.22 35.72 0.50
CA ASN A 162 40.62 36.00 1.79
C ASN A 162 39.22 36.58 1.58
N LEU A 163 38.19 35.89 2.09
CA LEU A 163 36.79 36.28 1.91
C LEU A 163 36.34 37.39 2.86
N GLU A 164 37.06 37.61 3.97
CA GLU A 164 36.77 38.71 4.90
C GLU A 164 37.26 40.04 4.34
N ARG A 165 38.48 40.07 3.79
CA ARG A 165 39.07 41.29 3.18
C ARG A 165 38.69 41.48 1.72
N GLY A 166 38.28 40.41 1.03
CA GLY A 166 37.97 40.43 -0.41
C GLY A 166 39.21 40.63 -1.29
N GLN A 167 40.38 40.18 -0.84
CA GLN A 167 41.66 40.38 -1.53
C GLN A 167 42.35 39.05 -1.84
N PHE A 168 43.12 39.03 -2.93
CA PHE A 168 44.12 37.98 -3.15
C PHE A 168 45.27 38.16 -2.17
N LEU A 169 45.56 37.12 -1.40
CA LEU A 169 46.79 37.04 -0.62
C LEU A 169 47.90 36.44 -1.50
N GLN A 170 49.14 36.57 -1.02
CA GLN A 170 50.28 35.90 -1.63
C GLN A 170 50.01 34.40 -1.73
N SER A 171 50.18 33.85 -2.94
CA SER A 171 50.06 32.42 -3.22
C SER A 171 51.15 31.62 -2.52
N PHE A 172 50.86 30.35 -2.23
CA PHE A 172 51.90 29.41 -1.84
C PHE A 172 52.52 28.80 -3.09
N GLU A 173 53.84 28.70 -3.12
CA GLU A 173 54.58 28.12 -4.24
C GLU A 173 55.00 26.69 -3.89
N SER A 174 54.43 25.70 -4.58
CA SER A 174 54.84 24.31 -4.50
C SER A 174 56.02 24.03 -5.44
N GLU A 175 56.78 22.97 -5.15
CA GLU A 175 57.85 22.52 -6.06
C GLU A 175 57.31 21.72 -7.26
N ALA A 176 56.10 21.16 -7.14
CA ALA A 176 55.49 20.31 -8.15
C ALA A 176 54.92 21.10 -9.34
N SER A 177 54.89 20.46 -10.51
CA SER A 177 54.43 21.05 -11.79
C SER A 177 52.92 21.37 -11.82
N ALA A 178 52.12 20.55 -11.16
CA ALA A 178 50.68 20.75 -11.09
C ALA A 178 50.09 20.08 -9.85
N LEU A 179 48.96 20.61 -9.41
CA LEU A 179 48.30 20.21 -8.17
C LEU A 179 46.88 19.74 -8.50
N ASN A 180 46.47 18.60 -7.94
CA ASN A 180 45.22 17.94 -8.32
C ASN A 180 44.09 18.15 -7.33
N LYS A 181 44.38 17.94 -6.03
CA LYS A 181 43.38 17.92 -4.97
C LYS A 181 43.87 18.66 -3.73
N CYS A 182 42.98 19.35 -3.03
CA CYS A 182 43.22 19.89 -1.70
C CYS A 182 42.23 19.32 -0.68
N GLU A 183 42.72 19.05 0.52
CA GLU A 183 41.86 18.84 1.68
C GLU A 183 42.41 19.64 2.87
N ILE A 184 41.51 20.16 3.70
CA ILE A 184 41.87 20.80 4.97
C ILE A 184 41.46 19.87 6.09
N ASN A 185 42.36 19.65 7.03
CA ASN A 185 42.03 18.92 8.25
C ASN A 185 41.07 19.76 9.12
N PRO A 186 39.89 19.23 9.50
CA PRO A 186 38.93 19.98 10.31
C PRO A 186 39.44 20.33 11.71
N LEU A 187 40.36 19.55 12.29
CA LEU A 187 40.85 19.73 13.67
C LEU A 187 42.13 20.57 13.75
N HIS A 188 43.17 20.18 13.02
CA HIS A 188 44.47 20.87 13.07
C HIS A 188 44.59 22.00 12.05
N HIS A 189 43.66 22.08 11.09
CA HIS A 189 43.63 23.08 10.02
C HIS A 189 44.83 23.08 9.08
N LEU A 190 45.57 21.97 9.06
CA LEU A 190 46.62 21.72 8.07
C LEU A 190 45.98 21.59 6.68
N LEU A 191 46.48 22.36 5.73
CA LEU A 191 46.13 22.25 4.32
C LEU A 191 47.02 21.17 3.70
N VAL A 192 46.42 20.16 3.08
CA VAL A 192 47.17 19.12 2.38
C VAL A 192 46.83 19.13 0.91
N VAL A 193 47.87 19.05 0.10
CA VAL A 193 47.80 19.20 -1.35
C VAL A 193 48.42 17.98 -2.03
N GLY A 194 47.67 17.40 -2.97
CA GLY A 194 48.12 16.29 -3.79
C GLY A 194 48.72 16.79 -5.09
N THR A 195 49.98 16.45 -5.33
CA THR A 195 50.68 16.84 -6.55
C THR A 195 50.52 15.80 -7.66
N GLN A 196 50.76 16.23 -8.90
CA GLN A 196 50.82 15.33 -10.05
C GLN A 196 52.04 14.41 -9.99
N ASP A 197 53.10 14.81 -9.28
CA ASP A 197 54.36 14.06 -9.14
C ASP A 197 54.28 12.96 -8.05
N GLY A 198 53.09 12.66 -7.53
CA GLY A 198 52.89 11.61 -6.52
C GLY A 198 53.38 11.97 -5.12
N LYS A 199 53.58 13.26 -4.85
CA LYS A 199 53.95 13.79 -3.54
C LYS A 199 52.77 14.50 -2.89
N ILE A 200 52.71 14.43 -1.58
CA ILE A 200 51.77 15.19 -0.77
C ILE A 200 52.54 16.30 -0.07
N GLU A 201 52.08 17.53 -0.25
CA GLU A 201 52.61 18.68 0.46
C GLU A 201 51.63 19.12 1.54
N ALA A 202 52.15 19.27 2.76
CA ALA A 202 51.42 19.79 3.89
C ALA A 202 51.82 21.25 4.17
N TRP A 203 50.83 22.13 4.18
CA TRP A 203 50.96 23.57 4.38
C TRP A 203 50.20 23.99 5.63
N ASP A 204 50.83 24.78 6.50
CA ASP A 204 50.14 25.39 7.64
C ASP A 204 49.78 26.85 7.30
N PRO A 205 48.48 27.21 7.28
CA PRO A 205 48.03 28.57 7.01
C PRO A 205 48.62 29.63 7.95
N ARG A 206 48.99 29.23 9.19
CA ARG A 206 49.52 30.12 10.23
C ARG A 206 50.97 30.50 9.97
N THR A 207 51.81 29.51 9.68
CA THR A 207 53.24 29.72 9.38
C THR A 207 53.47 30.18 7.94
N LYS A 208 52.46 30.01 7.06
CA LYS A 208 52.51 30.36 5.63
C LYS A 208 53.61 29.64 4.86
N ASN A 209 54.18 28.60 5.47
CA ASN A 209 55.25 27.80 4.90
C ASN A 209 54.80 26.34 4.80
N ARG A 210 55.46 25.60 3.91
CA ARG A 210 55.34 24.16 3.85
C ARG A 210 55.95 23.53 5.12
N VAL A 211 55.22 22.60 5.72
CA VAL A 211 55.61 21.92 6.97
C VAL A 211 56.21 20.55 6.67
N GLY A 212 55.70 19.85 5.66
CA GLY A 212 56.17 18.50 5.35
C GLY A 212 55.85 18.07 3.92
N ILE A 213 56.66 17.14 3.43
CA ILE A 213 56.47 16.47 2.15
C ILE A 213 56.41 14.98 2.44
N LEU A 214 55.41 14.31 1.86
CA LEU A 214 55.26 12.86 1.93
C LEU A 214 55.28 12.30 0.51
N ASP A 215 56.20 11.37 0.26
CA ASP A 215 56.34 10.74 -1.05
C ASP A 215 55.50 9.45 -1.10
N CYS A 216 54.37 9.49 -1.81
CA CYS A 216 53.50 8.34 -1.99
C CYS A 216 53.96 7.46 -3.16
N ALA A 217 54.66 8.03 -4.14
CA ALA A 217 55.05 7.33 -5.36
C ALA A 217 55.96 6.14 -5.06
N LEU A 218 56.90 6.31 -4.11
CA LEU A 218 57.80 5.24 -3.68
C LEU A 218 57.05 3.99 -3.20
N HIS A 219 55.94 4.18 -2.47
CA HIS A 219 55.19 3.07 -1.89
C HIS A 219 54.28 2.36 -2.90
N CYS A 220 53.82 3.05 -3.94
CA CYS A 220 53.07 2.43 -5.03
C CYS A 220 53.95 1.56 -5.95
N VAL A 221 55.24 1.91 -6.10
CA VAL A 221 56.21 1.24 -6.98
C VAL A 221 56.70 -0.09 -6.38
N LEU A 222 56.78 -0.20 -5.04
CA LEU A 222 57.30 -1.39 -4.36
C LEU A 222 56.45 -2.67 -4.57
N GLN A 223 55.23 -2.53 -5.10
CA GLN A 223 54.35 -3.64 -5.44
C GLN A 223 54.34 -3.87 -6.97
N ASN A 224 55.46 -4.39 -7.48
CA ASN A 224 55.62 -5.20 -8.72
C ASN A 224 54.94 -4.79 -10.04
N ASP A 225 54.51 -3.54 -10.24
CA ASP A 225 54.06 -3.07 -11.56
C ASP A 225 55.18 -2.33 -12.28
N ARG A 226 55.49 -2.75 -13.51
CA ARG A 226 56.35 -1.99 -14.43
C ARG A 226 55.64 -0.67 -14.78
N LEU A 227 55.93 0.41 -14.05
CA LEU A 227 55.25 1.68 -14.23
C LEU A 227 55.84 2.47 -15.41
N ASN A 228 54.97 2.79 -16.39
CA ASN A 228 55.27 3.70 -17.49
C ASN A 228 55.21 5.20 -17.08
N ALA A 229 54.66 5.52 -15.91
CA ALA A 229 54.53 6.89 -15.38
C ALA A 229 54.46 6.92 -13.83
N VAL A 230 54.91 8.04 -13.23
CA VAL A 230 54.79 8.30 -11.80
C VAL A 230 53.31 8.43 -11.42
N PRO A 231 52.81 7.72 -10.40
CA PRO A 231 51.40 7.80 -10.01
C PRO A 231 51.07 9.18 -9.44
N SER A 232 50.08 9.84 -10.02
CA SER A 232 49.59 11.13 -9.54
C SER A 232 48.56 10.96 -8.43
N ILE A 233 48.47 11.93 -7.51
CA ILE A 233 47.47 11.88 -6.44
C ILE A 233 46.17 12.52 -6.93
N THR A 234 45.06 11.81 -6.82
CA THR A 234 43.75 12.22 -7.34
C THR A 234 42.74 12.51 -6.24
N ALA A 235 42.80 11.78 -5.12
CA ALA A 235 41.89 11.96 -3.99
C ALA A 235 42.65 12.14 -2.67
N LEU A 236 42.15 13.02 -1.81
CA LEU A 236 42.66 13.26 -0.46
C LEU A 236 41.48 13.44 0.49
N LYS A 237 41.53 12.79 1.65
CA LYS A 237 40.53 12.96 2.70
C LYS A 237 41.11 12.74 4.09
N PHE A 238 40.65 13.52 5.06
CA PHE A 238 40.89 13.29 6.48
C PHE A 238 39.64 12.68 7.15
N GLN A 239 39.84 11.70 8.02
CA GLN A 239 38.82 11.26 8.97
C GLN A 239 38.91 12.12 10.22
N ASP A 240 40.06 11.99 10.89
CA ASP A 240 40.43 12.69 12.12
C ASP A 240 41.68 13.53 11.90
N GLY A 241 42.22 14.07 13.00
CA GLY A 241 43.45 14.84 13.00
C GLY A 241 44.68 14.08 12.48
N LEU A 242 44.65 12.75 12.57
CA LEU A 242 45.82 11.88 12.38
C LEU A 242 45.77 11.05 11.09
N THR A 243 44.60 10.56 10.68
CA THR A 243 44.53 9.62 9.57
C THR A 243 44.18 10.31 8.26
N LEU A 244 45.05 10.13 7.28
CA LEU A 244 44.96 10.68 5.93
C LEU A 244 44.75 9.54 4.93
N GLY A 245 43.69 9.63 4.14
CA GLY A 245 43.43 8.77 2.99
C GLY A 245 43.94 9.43 1.71
N VAL A 246 44.72 8.68 0.93
CA VAL A 246 45.34 9.12 -0.31
C VAL A 246 44.92 8.18 -1.43
N GLY A 247 44.35 8.73 -2.50
CA GLY A 247 44.02 7.99 -3.72
C GLY A 247 45.00 8.34 -4.83
N THR A 248 45.50 7.32 -5.50
CA THR A 248 46.39 7.48 -6.66
C THR A 248 45.65 7.25 -7.98
N SER A 249 46.25 7.74 -9.07
CA SER A 249 45.74 7.53 -10.42
C SER A 249 45.74 6.07 -10.88
N ASN A 250 46.51 5.21 -10.22
CA ASN A 250 46.64 3.79 -10.58
C ASN A 250 45.62 2.90 -9.87
N GLY A 251 44.65 3.45 -9.14
CA GLY A 251 43.64 2.66 -8.43
C GLY A 251 44.08 2.15 -7.05
N LYS A 252 45.25 2.59 -6.56
CA LYS A 252 45.76 2.23 -5.22
C LYS A 252 45.38 3.32 -4.21
N VAL A 253 44.70 2.91 -3.14
CA VAL A 253 44.39 3.73 -1.96
C VAL A 253 45.46 3.46 -0.90
N LEU A 254 46.08 4.52 -0.40
CA LEU A 254 47.05 4.47 0.69
C LEU A 254 46.47 5.19 1.91
N LEU A 255 46.60 4.58 3.08
CA LEU A 255 46.29 5.23 4.35
C LEU A 255 47.58 5.56 5.08
N TYR A 256 47.67 6.81 5.51
CA TYR A 256 48.76 7.34 6.29
C TYR A 256 48.27 7.79 7.66
N ASP A 257 49.12 7.60 8.67
CA ASP A 257 49.09 8.45 9.86
C ASP A 257 50.02 9.62 9.57
N VAL A 258 49.57 10.85 9.83
CA VAL A 258 50.33 12.10 9.65
C VAL A 258 51.70 12.05 10.35
N ARG A 259 51.84 11.24 11.40
CA ARG A 259 53.10 11.07 12.13
C ARG A 259 54.13 10.21 11.41
N SER A 260 53.71 9.34 10.49
CA SER A 260 54.57 8.35 9.85
C SER A 260 54.65 8.57 8.34
N SER A 261 55.85 8.50 7.78
CA SER A 261 56.07 8.60 6.33
C SER A 261 55.70 7.32 5.56
N LYS A 262 55.51 6.19 6.26
CA LYS A 262 55.10 4.92 5.65
C LYS A 262 53.58 4.75 5.75
N PRO A 263 52.92 4.24 4.70
CA PRO A 263 51.50 3.92 4.80
C PRO A 263 51.32 2.73 5.74
N PHE A 264 50.30 2.79 6.60
CA PHE A 264 49.98 1.64 7.46
C PHE A 264 49.14 0.60 6.70
N LEU A 265 48.36 1.04 5.70
CA LEU A 265 47.58 0.15 4.85
C LEU A 265 47.60 0.63 3.39
N SER A 266 47.83 -0.31 2.47
CA SER A 266 47.68 -0.11 1.04
C SER A 266 46.60 -1.04 0.50
N LYS A 267 45.64 -0.51 -0.25
CA LYS A 267 44.59 -1.29 -0.88
C LYS A 267 44.47 -0.97 -2.36
N ASP A 268 44.37 -2.00 -3.18
CA ASP A 268 44.20 -1.88 -4.62
C ASP A 268 42.74 -2.18 -5.04
N HIS A 269 42.24 -1.41 -6.00
CA HIS A 269 40.96 -1.67 -6.65
C HIS A 269 41.07 -2.74 -7.75
N GLY A 270 42.25 -2.92 -8.34
CA GLY A 270 42.55 -3.94 -9.34
C GLY A 270 42.19 -3.58 -10.79
N TYR A 271 41.39 -2.54 -11.02
CA TYR A 271 41.04 -2.08 -12.38
C TYR A 271 42.07 -1.11 -12.98
N GLY A 272 42.97 -0.56 -12.15
CA GLY A 272 43.96 0.43 -12.62
C GLY A 272 43.37 1.78 -13.01
N LEU A 273 42.13 2.06 -12.62
CA LEU A 273 41.45 3.33 -12.87
C LEU A 273 41.75 4.33 -11.74
N PRO A 274 41.73 5.65 -12.01
CA PRO A 274 42.03 6.64 -10.98
C PRO A 274 40.94 6.70 -9.92
N ILE A 275 41.35 6.74 -8.65
CA ILE A 275 40.45 6.94 -7.52
C ILE A 275 39.95 8.38 -7.55
N LYS A 276 38.65 8.58 -7.73
CA LYS A 276 38.04 9.92 -7.81
C LYS A 276 37.78 10.51 -6.43
N SER A 277 37.28 9.71 -5.49
CA SER A 277 36.94 10.19 -4.14
C SER A 277 37.18 9.13 -3.07
N ILE A 278 37.52 9.62 -1.88
CA ILE A 278 37.66 8.83 -0.65
C ILE A 278 36.84 9.55 0.41
N GLU A 279 36.01 8.80 1.13
CA GLU A 279 35.27 9.33 2.27
C GLU A 279 35.34 8.34 3.45
N PHE A 280 35.43 8.89 4.66
CA PHE A 280 35.48 8.11 5.89
C PHE A 280 34.13 8.16 6.58
N HIS A 281 33.67 7.02 7.09
CA HIS A 281 32.55 7.01 8.01
C HIS A 281 33.03 7.40 9.42
N LYS A 282 32.23 8.20 10.15
CA LYS A 282 32.64 8.73 11.47
C LYS A 282 32.44 7.74 12.62
N LYS A 283 31.33 6.99 12.59
CA LYS A 283 30.94 6.08 13.69
C LYS A 283 31.53 4.68 13.58
N ILE A 284 31.84 4.27 12.35
CA ILE A 284 32.37 2.95 12.04
C ILE A 284 33.65 3.20 11.28
N ASP A 285 34.73 2.50 11.63
CA ASP A 285 36.04 2.59 10.99
C ASP A 285 36.06 1.92 9.60
N VAL A 286 35.16 2.39 8.74
CA VAL A 286 34.97 1.93 7.37
C VAL A 286 35.22 3.10 6.42
N ILE A 287 35.85 2.76 5.30
CA ILE A 287 36.35 3.69 4.30
C ILE A 287 35.64 3.40 2.99
N TYR A 288 35.11 4.46 2.40
CA TYR A 288 34.62 4.46 1.04
C TYR A 288 35.74 4.88 0.12
N SER A 289 35.99 4.06 -0.87
CA SER A 289 36.91 4.37 -1.95
C SER A 289 36.19 4.18 -3.27
N MET A 290 36.23 5.19 -4.12
CA MET A 290 35.49 5.25 -5.37
C MET A 290 36.45 5.37 -6.56
N ASP A 291 36.36 4.39 -7.45
CA ASP A 291 36.84 4.47 -8.81
C ASP A 291 35.69 4.92 -9.73
N SER A 292 35.93 5.09 -11.04
CA SER A 292 34.84 5.41 -11.96
C SER A 292 33.80 4.30 -12.08
N SER A 293 34.20 3.02 -11.94
CA SER A 293 33.30 1.87 -12.13
C SER A 293 32.82 1.20 -10.85
N ILE A 294 33.55 1.32 -9.74
CA ILE A 294 33.23 0.60 -8.49
C ILE A 294 33.47 1.48 -7.29
N ILE A 295 32.59 1.34 -6.29
CA ILE A 295 32.84 1.81 -4.93
C ILE A 295 33.11 0.61 -4.05
N LYS A 296 34.30 0.58 -3.44
CA LYS A 296 34.66 -0.41 -2.42
C LYS A 296 34.54 0.22 -1.05
N ILE A 297 33.85 -0.49 -0.16
CA ILE A 297 33.66 -0.15 1.25
C ILE A 297 34.44 -1.17 2.06
N TRP A 298 35.32 -0.72 2.93
CA TRP A 298 36.23 -1.62 3.63
C TRP A 298 36.72 -1.09 4.97
N GLU A 299 37.11 -2.01 5.85
CA GLU A 299 37.54 -1.68 7.22
C GLU A 299 38.96 -1.10 7.25
N LYS A 300 39.13 -0.01 7.99
CA LYS A 300 40.39 0.73 8.12
C LYS A 300 41.53 -0.10 8.69
N GLU A 301 41.27 -0.93 9.70
CA GLU A 301 42.32 -1.70 10.40
C GLU A 301 42.74 -2.93 9.60
N ASN A 302 41.76 -3.69 9.11
CA ASN A 302 41.99 -5.00 8.50
C ASN A 302 42.22 -4.94 6.99
N GLY A 303 41.77 -3.86 6.33
CA GLY A 303 41.71 -3.74 4.87
C GLY A 303 40.72 -4.70 4.18
N LYS A 304 40.02 -5.54 4.96
CA LYS A 304 39.02 -6.49 4.47
C LYS A 304 37.88 -5.74 3.79
N LEU A 305 37.46 -6.26 2.64
CA LEU A 305 36.35 -5.70 1.89
C LEU A 305 35.05 -5.99 2.65
N TYR A 306 34.35 -4.93 3.05
CA TYR A 306 33.03 -5.03 3.66
C TYR A 306 32.00 -5.26 2.55
N THR A 307 31.90 -4.30 1.62
CA THR A 307 31.00 -4.38 0.46
C THR A 307 31.58 -3.72 -0.77
N SER A 308 31.03 -4.09 -1.93
CA SER A 308 31.34 -3.46 -3.21
C SER A 308 30.04 -3.05 -3.90
N ILE A 309 29.95 -1.79 -4.32
CA ILE A 309 28.87 -1.29 -5.16
C ILE A 309 29.41 -1.18 -6.58
N GLU A 310 28.88 -2.01 -7.47
CA GLU A 310 29.20 -1.95 -8.90
C GLU A 310 28.33 -0.91 -9.59
N ALA A 311 28.96 -0.13 -10.47
CA ALA A 311 28.28 0.87 -11.26
C ALA A 311 27.71 0.29 -12.55
N GLU A 312 26.48 0.67 -12.89
CA GLU A 312 25.98 0.52 -14.26
C GLU A 312 26.50 1.62 -15.20
N ASN A 313 26.81 2.79 -14.65
CA ASN A 313 27.32 3.96 -15.37
C ASN A 313 28.42 4.62 -14.54
N ASP A 314 29.35 5.31 -15.18
CA ASP A 314 30.50 5.88 -14.50
C ASP A 314 30.13 6.86 -13.37
N PHE A 315 30.83 6.73 -12.25
CA PHE A 315 30.75 7.58 -11.07
C PHE A 315 31.70 8.76 -11.18
N ASN A 316 31.23 9.93 -10.76
CA ASN A 316 31.99 11.17 -10.77
C ASN A 316 32.35 11.63 -9.35
N ASP A 317 31.38 11.65 -8.45
CA ASP A 317 31.56 12.14 -7.09
C ASP A 317 30.78 11.30 -6.09
N LEU A 318 31.30 11.22 -4.87
CA LEU A 318 30.72 10.48 -3.74
C LEU A 318 30.44 11.47 -2.63
N CYS A 319 29.24 11.42 -2.05
CA CYS A 319 28.92 12.15 -0.84
C CYS A 319 28.21 11.23 0.14
N VAL A 320 28.86 10.97 1.28
CA VAL A 320 28.29 10.19 2.37
C VAL A 320 27.54 11.12 3.32
N ILE A 321 26.31 10.75 3.68
CA ILE A 321 25.59 11.47 4.74
C ILE A 321 26.21 11.08 6.08
N PRO A 322 26.70 12.04 6.88
CA PRO A 322 27.38 11.73 8.14
C PRO A 322 26.44 10.92 9.04
N ASP A 323 27.03 9.98 9.78
CA ASP A 323 26.38 9.20 10.85
C ASP A 323 25.27 8.22 10.40
N THR A 324 25.10 8.01 9.09
CA THR A 324 24.05 7.18 8.48
C THR A 324 24.60 6.25 7.40
N GLY A 325 23.84 5.19 7.08
CA GLY A 325 24.17 4.23 6.01
C GLY A 325 23.82 4.69 4.59
N MET A 326 23.55 5.98 4.39
CA MET A 326 23.11 6.55 3.10
C MET A 326 24.25 7.20 2.32
N VAL A 327 24.34 6.87 1.04
CA VAL A 327 25.35 7.37 0.11
C VAL A 327 24.69 7.98 -1.11
N LEU A 328 25.09 9.20 -1.45
CA LEU A 328 24.68 9.92 -2.65
C LEU A 328 25.83 9.90 -3.67
N ILE A 329 25.53 9.56 -4.92
CA ILE A 329 26.53 9.45 -5.98
C ILE A 329 26.13 10.28 -7.18
N ALA A 330 27.07 11.09 -7.65
CA ALA A 330 26.99 11.76 -8.93
C ALA A 330 27.46 10.79 -10.01
N ASN A 331 26.62 10.57 -11.02
CA ASN A 331 26.89 9.67 -12.14
C ASN A 331 26.61 10.34 -13.48
N GLU A 332 26.94 9.63 -14.55
CA GLU A 332 26.67 10.04 -15.94
C GLU A 332 25.23 9.79 -16.41
N ASN A 333 24.38 9.22 -15.55
CA ASN A 333 22.98 9.01 -15.86
C ASN A 333 22.13 10.23 -15.44
N THR A 334 20.96 10.34 -16.07
CA THR A 334 19.97 11.36 -15.72
C THR A 334 19.53 11.29 -14.25
N LYS A 335 19.50 10.10 -13.65
CA LYS A 335 19.18 9.96 -12.22
C LYS A 335 20.44 9.75 -11.41
N MET A 336 20.65 10.66 -10.46
CA MET A 336 21.67 10.53 -9.44
C MET A 336 21.34 9.32 -8.56
N GLN A 337 22.35 8.54 -8.23
CA GLN A 337 22.16 7.30 -7.51
C GLN A 337 22.21 7.53 -6.01
N THR A 338 21.29 6.87 -5.31
CA THR A 338 21.19 6.87 -3.86
C THR A 338 21.20 5.43 -3.39
N TYR A 339 22.21 5.10 -2.59
CA TYR A 339 22.39 3.77 -2.03
C TYR A 339 22.17 3.82 -0.53
N TYR A 340 21.46 2.81 -0.03
CA TYR A 340 21.24 2.61 1.39
C TYR A 340 21.82 1.27 1.83
N ILE A 341 22.61 1.28 2.90
CA ILE A 341 23.21 0.10 3.52
C ILE A 341 22.79 0.08 5.00
N PRO A 342 21.75 -0.69 5.36
CA PRO A 342 21.24 -0.74 6.74
C PRO A 342 22.29 -1.23 7.74
N SER A 343 23.20 -2.11 7.30
CA SER A 343 24.22 -2.69 8.18
C SER A 343 25.31 -1.71 8.58
N LEU A 344 25.46 -0.59 7.86
CA LEU A 344 26.44 0.45 8.18
C LEU A 344 25.87 1.54 9.09
N GLY A 345 24.55 1.68 9.13
CA GLY A 345 23.90 2.63 10.01
C GLY A 345 22.44 2.86 9.63
N PRO A 346 21.66 3.44 10.54
CA PRO A 346 20.26 3.73 10.31
C PRO A 346 20.08 4.77 9.20
N ALA A 347 18.86 4.86 8.67
CA ALA A 347 18.49 5.91 7.75
C ALA A 347 18.51 7.29 8.46
N PRO A 348 18.76 8.38 7.73
CA PRO A 348 18.71 9.72 8.31
C PRO A 348 17.31 10.08 8.80
N TYR A 349 17.22 11.09 9.66
CA TYR A 349 15.96 11.48 10.34
C TYR A 349 14.78 11.76 9.39
N TRP A 350 15.04 12.26 8.20
CA TRP A 350 14.04 12.59 7.16
C TRP A 350 13.61 11.38 6.32
N CYS A 351 14.30 10.25 6.47
CA CYS A 351 14.02 8.99 5.79
C CYS A 351 13.92 7.80 6.75
N SER A 352 13.42 8.02 7.97
CA SER A 352 13.21 6.93 8.94
C SER A 352 12.29 5.82 8.40
N PHE A 353 11.37 6.14 7.50
CA PHE A 353 10.51 5.15 6.85
C PHE A 353 11.27 4.12 6.01
N LEU A 354 12.50 4.43 5.54
CA LEU A 354 13.31 3.46 4.81
C LEU A 354 13.67 2.26 5.67
N ASP A 355 13.92 2.46 6.96
CA ASP A 355 14.28 1.37 7.88
C ASP A 355 13.13 0.38 8.00
N ASN A 356 11.91 0.89 8.24
CA ASN A 356 10.70 0.07 8.27
C ASN A 356 10.47 -0.66 6.96
N LEU A 357 10.64 0.01 5.81
CA LEU A 357 10.48 -0.64 4.50
C LEU A 357 11.52 -1.73 4.27
N THR A 358 12.76 -1.51 4.69
CA THR A 358 13.79 -2.53 4.57
C THR A 358 13.48 -3.71 5.49
N GLU A 359 13.03 -3.46 6.72
CA GLU A 359 12.63 -4.51 7.67
C GLU A 359 11.44 -5.32 7.14
N GLU A 360 10.40 -4.66 6.62
CA GLU A 360 9.26 -5.32 5.94
C GLU A 360 9.73 -6.17 4.74
N LEU A 361 10.67 -5.65 3.93
CA LEU A 361 11.24 -6.41 2.82
C LEU A 361 12.07 -7.61 3.29
N GLU A 362 12.70 -7.53 4.47
CA GLU A 362 13.42 -8.65 5.06
C GLU A 362 12.46 -9.72 5.58
N GLU A 363 11.36 -9.33 6.22
CA GLU A 363 10.30 -10.23 6.66
C GLU A 363 9.63 -10.96 5.48
N LEU A 364 9.28 -10.23 4.41
CA LEU A 364 8.63 -10.80 3.23
C LEU A 364 9.48 -11.88 2.53
N ASN A 365 10.81 -11.80 2.60
CA ASN A 365 11.66 -12.82 1.99
C ASN A 365 11.55 -14.18 2.69
N TYR A 366 11.17 -14.22 3.98
CA TYR A 366 10.94 -15.48 4.69
C TYR A 366 9.61 -16.14 4.29
N ASP A 367 8.58 -15.35 4.01
CA ASP A 367 7.25 -15.85 3.62
C ASP A 367 7.25 -16.50 2.22
N ILE A 368 7.97 -15.92 1.25
CA ILE A 368 7.97 -16.40 -0.14
C ILE A 368 8.50 -17.85 -0.26
N ILE A 369 9.38 -18.29 0.64
CA ILE A 369 9.98 -19.64 0.59
C ILE A 369 8.95 -20.72 0.99
N TYR A 370 7.89 -20.36 1.75
CA TYR A 370 6.92 -21.31 2.28
C TYR A 370 5.46 -21.05 1.86
N ASP A 371 5.17 -19.96 1.15
CA ASP A 371 3.81 -19.61 0.68
C ASP A 371 3.12 -20.71 -0.15
N ASP A 372 3.91 -21.46 -0.93
CA ASP A 372 3.39 -22.56 -1.75
C ASP A 372 3.39 -23.91 -1.02
N TYR A 373 3.83 -23.98 0.25
CA TYR A 373 3.88 -25.20 1.03
C TYR A 373 2.82 -25.22 2.14
N LYS A 374 2.03 -26.28 2.19
CA LYS A 374 1.13 -26.56 3.30
C LYS A 374 1.79 -27.51 4.28
N PHE A 375 1.81 -27.14 5.56
CA PHE A 375 2.17 -28.05 6.64
C PHE A 375 1.06 -29.09 6.85
N VAL A 376 1.43 -30.37 6.86
CA VAL A 376 0.55 -31.53 7.01
C VAL A 376 1.12 -32.41 8.12
N THR A 377 0.28 -32.74 9.11
CA THR A 377 0.71 -33.67 10.17
C THR A 377 0.80 -35.10 9.64
N GLU A 378 1.53 -35.97 10.34
CA GLU A 378 1.66 -37.37 9.91
C GLU A 378 0.31 -38.08 9.74
N LYS A 379 -0.64 -37.79 10.64
CA LYS A 379 -2.03 -38.31 10.56
C LYS A 379 -2.75 -37.83 9.31
N GLU A 380 -2.63 -36.54 8.97
CA GLU A 380 -3.25 -35.98 7.76
C GLU A 380 -2.60 -36.50 6.48
N LEU A 381 -1.30 -36.80 6.48
CA LEU A 381 -0.60 -37.38 5.35
C LEU A 381 -1.08 -38.82 5.07
N ASP A 382 -1.33 -39.57 6.15
CA ASP A 382 -1.86 -40.93 6.08
C ASP A 382 -3.34 -40.92 5.63
N GLU A 383 -4.15 -39.97 6.12
CA GLU A 383 -5.52 -39.74 5.62
C GLU A 383 -5.54 -39.34 4.13
N LEU A 384 -4.52 -38.63 3.67
CA LEU A 384 -4.36 -38.24 2.27
C LEU A 384 -3.82 -39.36 1.37
N GLY A 385 -3.48 -40.53 1.93
CA GLY A 385 -2.90 -41.65 1.18
C GLY A 385 -1.51 -41.34 0.60
N LEU A 386 -0.81 -40.33 1.13
CA LEU A 386 0.50 -39.87 0.65
C LEU A 386 1.67 -40.39 1.51
N SER A 387 1.43 -41.41 2.34
CA SER A 387 2.45 -42.02 3.21
C SER A 387 3.62 -42.62 2.42
N HIS A 388 3.38 -43.08 1.19
CA HIS A 388 4.41 -43.59 0.28
C HIS A 388 5.44 -42.54 -0.19
N LEU A 389 5.14 -41.25 -0.04
CA LEU A 389 6.04 -40.15 -0.41
C LEU A 389 7.03 -39.79 0.71
N LYS A 390 6.93 -40.40 1.89
CA LYS A 390 7.87 -40.22 3.00
C LYS A 390 9.29 -40.60 2.54
N GLY A 391 10.23 -39.65 2.64
CA GLY A 391 11.63 -39.83 2.22
C GLY A 391 11.96 -39.36 0.79
N THR A 392 10.97 -38.93 0.01
CA THR A 392 11.20 -38.27 -1.29
C THR A 392 11.33 -36.76 -1.13
N ASN A 393 12.01 -36.09 -2.07
CA ASN A 393 12.17 -34.62 -2.08
C ASN A 393 10.84 -33.83 -2.18
N LEU A 394 9.71 -34.50 -2.40
CA LEU A 394 8.37 -33.88 -2.47
C LEU A 394 7.78 -33.59 -1.08
N LEU A 395 8.27 -34.27 -0.04
CA LEU A 395 7.89 -34.03 1.35
C LEU A 395 9.09 -33.50 2.12
N ARG A 396 9.00 -32.28 2.65
CA ARG A 396 10.04 -31.75 3.52
C ARG A 396 9.65 -31.98 4.98
N ALA A 397 10.37 -32.85 5.67
CA ALA A 397 10.13 -33.12 7.09
C ALA A 397 10.40 -31.86 7.93
N TYR A 398 9.49 -31.54 8.85
CA TYR A 398 9.66 -30.44 9.79
C TYR A 398 8.99 -30.76 11.12
N MET A 399 9.79 -30.82 12.19
CA MET A 399 9.40 -31.14 13.58
C MET A 399 8.58 -32.43 13.74
N HIS A 400 7.26 -32.38 13.49
CA HIS A 400 6.29 -33.46 13.70
C HIS A 400 5.31 -33.61 12.50
N GLY A 401 5.71 -33.12 11.33
CA GLY A 401 4.93 -33.21 10.11
C GLY A 401 5.77 -33.01 8.86
N TYR A 402 5.10 -32.78 7.74
CA TYR A 402 5.70 -32.61 6.44
C TYR A 402 5.14 -31.38 5.75
N PHE A 403 6.00 -30.60 5.08
CA PHE A 403 5.58 -29.60 4.13
C PHE A 403 5.35 -30.24 2.76
N ILE A 404 4.16 -30.01 2.20
CA ILE A 404 3.70 -30.48 0.89
C ILE A 404 3.39 -29.27 0.01
N ASP A 405 3.78 -29.28 -1.26
CA ASP A 405 3.31 -28.30 -2.25
C ASP A 405 1.79 -28.22 -2.28
N ILE A 406 1.23 -27.00 -2.17
CA ILE A 406 -0.21 -26.76 -2.07
C ILE A 406 -0.99 -27.32 -3.27
N ARG A 407 -0.35 -27.42 -4.44
CA ARG A 407 -0.92 -28.04 -5.64
C ARG A 407 -1.11 -29.55 -5.47
N LEU A 408 -0.12 -30.24 -4.92
CA LEU A 408 -0.17 -31.68 -4.69
C LEU A 408 -1.15 -32.01 -3.57
N TYR A 409 -1.15 -31.20 -2.51
CA TYR A 409 -2.14 -31.29 -1.43
C TYR A 409 -3.58 -31.14 -1.94
N ARG A 410 -3.85 -30.14 -2.80
CA ARG A 410 -5.20 -29.93 -3.38
C ARG A 410 -5.63 -31.10 -4.26
N LYS A 411 -4.73 -31.65 -5.07
CA LYS A 411 -5.02 -32.84 -5.91
C LYS A 411 -5.39 -34.05 -5.03
N ALA A 412 -4.59 -34.35 -4.01
CA ALA A 412 -4.86 -35.45 -3.10
C ALA A 412 -6.18 -35.27 -2.34
N ARG A 413 -6.45 -34.06 -1.83
CA ARG A 413 -7.70 -33.76 -1.12
C ARG A 413 -8.95 -33.92 -2.01
N ASN A 414 -8.87 -33.47 -3.27
CA ASN A 414 -10.00 -33.57 -4.20
C ASN A 414 -10.34 -35.03 -4.56
N VAL A 415 -9.33 -35.90 -4.62
CA VAL A 415 -9.53 -37.34 -4.91
C VAL A 415 -10.23 -38.04 -3.73
N ILE A 416 -9.91 -37.66 -2.50
CA ILE A 416 -10.42 -38.35 -1.31
C ILE A 416 -11.80 -37.85 -0.88
N LYS A 417 -12.12 -36.56 -1.10
CA LYS A 417 -13.41 -35.98 -0.70
C LYS A 417 -14.15 -35.34 -1.89
N PRO A 418 -14.64 -36.13 -2.87
CA PRO A 418 -15.36 -35.60 -4.03
C PRO A 418 -16.70 -34.91 -3.70
N PHE A 419 -17.32 -35.22 -2.55
CA PHE A 419 -18.66 -34.72 -2.16
C PHE A 419 -18.65 -33.59 -1.10
N GLU A 420 -17.48 -33.06 -0.73
CA GLU A 420 -17.36 -32.07 0.36
C GLU A 420 -18.21 -30.81 0.13
N PHE A 421 -18.40 -30.42 -1.13
CA PHE A 421 -19.25 -29.29 -1.51
C PHE A 421 -20.75 -29.55 -1.27
N GLU A 422 -21.23 -30.76 -1.53
CA GLU A 422 -22.63 -31.13 -1.32
C GLU A 422 -22.97 -31.29 0.15
N GLU A 423 -22.07 -31.89 0.94
CA GLU A 423 -22.22 -31.99 2.39
C GLU A 423 -22.19 -30.62 3.07
N TYR A 424 -21.30 -29.74 2.63
CA TYR A 424 -21.25 -28.36 3.11
C TYR A 424 -22.55 -27.61 2.82
N LYS A 425 -23.11 -27.79 1.61
CA LYS A 425 -24.40 -27.22 1.22
C LYS A 425 -25.55 -27.77 2.07
N LYS A 426 -25.60 -29.09 2.29
CA LYS A 426 -26.60 -29.75 3.17
C LYS A 426 -26.51 -29.25 4.61
N LYS A 427 -25.31 -29.07 5.17
CA LYS A 427 -25.10 -28.54 6.53
C LYS A 427 -25.57 -27.09 6.67
N LYS A 428 -25.26 -26.22 5.69
CA LYS A 428 -25.76 -24.83 5.67
C LYS A 428 -27.27 -24.74 5.53
N ILE A 429 -27.88 -25.63 4.75
CA ILE A 429 -29.34 -25.71 4.61
C ILE A 429 -29.96 -26.14 5.94
N ARG A 430 -29.43 -27.16 6.61
CA ARG A 430 -29.89 -27.59 7.95
C ARG A 430 -29.76 -26.49 9.00
N GLN A 431 -28.64 -25.76 9.03
CA GLN A 431 -28.47 -24.61 9.94
C GLN A 431 -29.52 -23.52 9.69
N LYS A 432 -29.77 -23.16 8.43
CA LYS A 432 -30.83 -22.21 8.10
C LYS A 432 -32.22 -22.71 8.49
N ILE A 433 -32.50 -23.99 8.31
CA ILE A 433 -33.78 -24.58 8.72
C ILE A 433 -33.94 -24.48 10.25
N LEU A 434 -32.92 -24.85 11.02
CA LEU A 434 -32.93 -24.74 12.49
C LEU A 434 -33.11 -23.29 12.98
N GLU A 435 -32.41 -22.33 12.37
CA GLU A 435 -32.57 -20.91 12.67
C GLU A 435 -33.98 -20.41 12.36
N THR A 436 -34.59 -20.89 11.25
CA THR A 436 -35.98 -20.54 10.91
C THR A 436 -37.02 -21.24 11.79
N CYS A 437 -36.74 -22.46 12.27
CA CYS A 437 -37.63 -23.24 13.13
C CYS A 437 -37.62 -22.77 14.60
N GLY A 438 -36.54 -22.13 15.07
CA GLY A 438 -36.39 -21.71 16.48
C GLY A 438 -37.40 -20.67 17.00
N SER A 439 -38.23 -20.07 16.14
CA SER A 439 -39.19 -19.01 16.52
C SER A 439 -40.66 -19.44 16.54
N ARG A 440 -40.98 -20.68 16.20
CA ARG A 440 -42.36 -21.21 16.22
C ARG A 440 -42.38 -22.54 16.97
N ILE A 441 -42.68 -22.44 18.27
CA ILE A 441 -43.04 -23.54 19.19
C ILE A 441 -41.82 -24.26 19.79
N GLN A 442 -41.26 -23.69 20.87
CA GLN A 442 -40.57 -24.49 21.89
C GLN A 442 -41.62 -24.93 22.90
N VAL A 443 -42.03 -26.21 22.87
CA VAL A 443 -42.85 -26.80 23.93
C VAL A 443 -41.94 -27.02 25.15
N PRO A 444 -42.18 -26.38 26.31
CA PRO A 444 -41.43 -26.70 27.51
C PRO A 444 -41.81 -28.12 27.96
N GLN A 445 -40.82 -28.95 28.34
CA GLN A 445 -41.09 -30.30 28.82
C GLN A 445 -42.00 -30.26 30.05
N LEU A 446 -43.13 -30.96 30.00
CA LEU A 446 -44.05 -31.09 31.12
C LEU A 446 -43.49 -32.11 32.13
N PRO A 447 -43.54 -31.83 33.45
CA PRO A 447 -43.11 -32.78 34.47
C PRO A 447 -44.01 -34.03 34.54
N SER A 448 -43.48 -35.12 35.09
CA SER A 448 -44.12 -36.44 35.08
C SER A 448 -45.27 -36.57 36.08
N VAL A 449 -45.19 -35.90 37.25
CA VAL A 449 -46.19 -35.95 38.33
C VAL A 449 -46.97 -34.63 38.42
N ASN A 450 -48.28 -34.70 38.68
CA ASN A 450 -49.19 -33.53 38.77
C ASN A 450 -49.25 -32.65 37.49
N LYS A 451 -49.37 -33.30 36.32
CA LYS A 451 -49.49 -32.66 34.99
C LYS A 451 -50.56 -31.57 34.94
N GLU A 452 -51.71 -31.80 35.57
CA GLU A 452 -52.83 -30.84 35.56
C GLU A 452 -52.57 -29.58 36.39
N LEU A 453 -51.78 -29.68 37.46
CA LEU A 453 -51.42 -28.55 38.31
C LEU A 453 -50.37 -27.69 37.62
N ALA A 454 -49.38 -28.31 36.97
CA ALA A 454 -48.41 -27.62 36.12
C ALA A 454 -49.10 -26.89 34.95
N LEU A 455 -50.08 -27.52 34.29
CA LEU A 455 -50.87 -26.91 33.24
C LEU A 455 -51.73 -25.74 33.74
N LYS A 456 -52.40 -25.86 34.91
CA LYS A 456 -53.14 -24.74 35.53
C LYS A 456 -52.23 -23.55 35.88
N LEU A 457 -51.00 -23.81 36.32
CA LEU A 457 -50.01 -22.76 36.59
C LEU A 457 -49.52 -22.06 35.30
N MET A 458 -49.28 -22.83 34.24
CA MET A 458 -48.91 -22.29 32.92
C MET A 458 -50.05 -21.51 32.24
N GLU A 459 -51.29 -22.00 32.33
CA GLU A 459 -52.49 -21.30 31.81
C GLU A 459 -52.72 -19.98 32.58
N GLY A 460 -52.40 -19.97 33.88
CA GLY A 460 -52.37 -18.76 34.71
C GLY A 460 -51.29 -17.75 34.31
N GLU A 461 -50.15 -18.19 33.77
CA GLU A 461 -49.13 -17.29 33.21
C GLU A 461 -49.58 -16.64 31.90
N MET A 462 -50.31 -17.38 31.05
CA MET A 462 -50.78 -16.92 29.74
C MET A 462 -51.91 -15.87 29.86
N ASN A 463 -52.79 -15.99 30.86
CA ASN A 463 -53.87 -15.02 31.10
C ASN A 463 -53.36 -13.74 31.77
N LYS A 464 -53.05 -12.70 30.97
CA LYS A 464 -52.30 -11.51 31.42
C LYS A 464 -53.00 -10.55 32.41
N ASN A 465 -54.28 -10.73 32.75
CA ASN A 465 -55.11 -9.65 33.34
C ASN A 465 -55.25 -9.57 34.88
N SER A 466 -54.56 -10.38 35.71
CA SER A 466 -54.62 -10.22 37.18
C SER A 466 -53.25 -9.96 37.82
N LYS A 467 -52.82 -8.68 37.86
CA LYS A 467 -51.48 -8.27 38.35
C LYS A 467 -51.21 -8.53 39.84
N LYS A 468 -52.21 -8.85 40.68
CA LYS A 468 -52.01 -9.11 42.13
C LYS A 468 -51.78 -10.59 42.52
N LYS A 469 -52.10 -11.57 41.68
CA LYS A 469 -51.81 -13.01 41.96
C LYS A 469 -50.51 -13.54 41.32
N LYS A 470 -49.92 -12.78 40.39
CA LYS A 470 -48.78 -13.22 39.57
C LYS A 470 -47.46 -13.48 40.31
N LYS A 471 -47.18 -12.81 41.44
CA LYS A 471 -45.88 -12.95 42.13
C LYS A 471 -45.73 -14.24 42.95
N ILE A 472 -46.84 -14.89 43.32
CA ILE A 472 -46.80 -16.09 44.18
C ILE A 472 -46.79 -17.37 43.32
N THR A 473 -47.46 -17.38 42.17
CA THR A 473 -47.68 -18.61 41.39
C THR A 473 -46.59 -18.92 40.35
N SER A 474 -45.94 -17.90 39.76
CA SER A 474 -44.88 -18.12 38.76
C SER A 474 -43.58 -18.65 39.36
N ASN A 475 -43.37 -18.44 40.67
CA ASN A 475 -42.17 -18.93 41.34
C ASN A 475 -42.21 -20.45 41.55
N ILE A 476 -43.38 -21.08 41.69
CA ILE A 476 -43.49 -22.47 42.17
C ILE A 476 -42.95 -23.49 41.15
N LEU A 477 -43.07 -23.22 39.84
CA LEU A 477 -42.59 -24.14 38.80
C LEU A 477 -41.06 -24.06 38.59
N LYS A 478 -40.44 -22.92 38.94
CA LYS A 478 -38.99 -22.67 38.76
C LYS A 478 -38.20 -22.72 40.08
N ASP A 479 -38.88 -22.74 41.23
CA ASP A 479 -38.27 -22.77 42.56
C ASP A 479 -37.86 -24.20 42.91
N ASP A 480 -36.55 -24.40 43.10
CA ASP A 480 -35.95 -25.70 43.41
C ASP A 480 -36.53 -26.35 44.67
N ARG A 481 -37.09 -25.56 45.61
CA ARG A 481 -37.74 -26.08 46.83
C ARG A 481 -39.02 -26.87 46.55
N PHE A 482 -39.71 -26.60 45.44
CA PHE A 482 -40.98 -27.24 45.07
C PHE A 482 -40.83 -28.27 43.95
N LYS A 483 -39.59 -28.58 43.54
CA LYS A 483 -39.26 -29.62 42.56
C LYS A 483 -39.78 -31.00 42.98
N ALA A 484 -39.84 -31.26 44.29
CA ALA A 484 -40.40 -32.49 44.84
C ALA A 484 -41.90 -32.69 44.53
N LEU A 485 -42.70 -31.63 44.42
CA LEU A 485 -44.14 -31.71 44.11
C LEU A 485 -44.43 -32.22 42.68
N PHE A 486 -43.45 -32.08 41.78
CA PHE A 486 -43.60 -32.40 40.36
C PHE A 486 -42.83 -33.65 39.92
N ASN A 487 -41.98 -34.19 40.80
CA ASN A 487 -41.17 -35.38 40.53
C ASN A 487 -41.54 -36.59 41.43
N ASN A 488 -41.99 -36.37 42.67
CA ASN A 488 -42.29 -37.47 43.59
C ASN A 488 -43.75 -37.95 43.44
N PRO A 489 -43.99 -39.26 43.26
CA PRO A 489 -45.33 -39.82 43.08
C PRO A 489 -46.23 -39.68 44.33
N ASP A 490 -45.64 -39.59 45.53
CA ASP A 490 -46.40 -39.46 46.79
C ASP A 490 -47.19 -38.14 46.91
N PHE A 491 -46.83 -37.12 46.12
CA PHE A 491 -47.56 -35.84 46.08
C PHE A 491 -48.65 -35.82 45.00
N GLN A 492 -48.95 -36.95 44.37
CA GLN A 492 -50.02 -37.05 43.37
C GLN A 492 -51.38 -36.75 44.01
N VAL A 493 -52.09 -35.76 43.45
CA VAL A 493 -53.41 -35.39 43.97
C VAL A 493 -54.46 -36.40 43.50
N ASP A 494 -54.94 -37.22 44.43
CA ASP A 494 -56.00 -38.20 44.17
C ASP A 494 -57.39 -37.55 44.21
N LYS A 495 -57.96 -37.33 43.03
CA LYS A 495 -59.29 -36.74 42.85
C LYS A 495 -60.46 -37.57 43.40
N ASN A 496 -60.20 -38.84 43.73
CA ASN A 496 -61.21 -39.79 44.21
C ASN A 496 -61.30 -39.83 45.75
N SER A 497 -60.42 -39.11 46.47
CA SER A 497 -60.47 -39.04 47.93
C SER A 497 -61.65 -38.19 48.42
N GLU A 498 -62.31 -38.62 49.49
CA GLU A 498 -63.47 -37.90 50.07
C GLU A 498 -63.06 -36.50 50.58
N GLU A 499 -61.83 -36.36 51.09
CA GLU A 499 -61.27 -35.08 51.54
C GLU A 499 -61.14 -34.05 50.41
N TYR A 500 -60.74 -34.48 49.21
CA TYR A 500 -60.65 -33.61 48.02
C TYR A 500 -62.03 -33.18 47.52
N ALA A 501 -63.03 -34.05 47.60
CA ALA A 501 -64.41 -33.76 47.23
C ALA A 501 -65.08 -32.75 48.19
N LEU A 502 -64.80 -32.86 49.49
CA LEU A 502 -65.32 -31.95 50.51
C LEU A 502 -64.74 -30.52 50.40
N LEU A 503 -63.45 -30.40 50.08
CA LEU A 503 -62.79 -29.10 49.95
C LEU A 503 -63.14 -28.35 48.67
N ASN A 504 -63.57 -29.04 47.61
CA ASN A 504 -63.82 -28.44 46.29
C ASN A 504 -65.16 -28.88 45.64
N PRO A 505 -66.32 -28.50 46.21
CA PRO A 505 -67.63 -28.99 45.77
C PRO A 505 -68.07 -28.53 44.35
N VAL A 506 -67.42 -27.51 43.76
CA VAL A 506 -67.87 -26.87 42.49
C VAL A 506 -67.06 -27.32 41.26
N ILE A 507 -65.97 -28.09 41.43
CA ILE A 507 -64.98 -28.35 40.35
C ILE A 507 -65.40 -29.50 39.41
N SER A 508 -66.28 -30.41 39.85
CA SER A 508 -66.68 -31.61 39.09
C SER A 508 -67.46 -31.32 37.80
N GLN A 509 -68.16 -30.18 37.72
CA GLN A 509 -68.94 -29.78 36.54
C GLN A 509 -68.10 -29.01 35.50
N LEU A 510 -67.08 -28.27 35.94
CA LEU A 510 -66.21 -27.46 35.06
C LEU A 510 -65.05 -28.27 34.44
N GLU A 511 -64.59 -29.36 35.06
CA GLU A 511 -63.51 -30.19 34.51
C GLU A 511 -63.95 -31.05 33.32
N LYS A 512 -65.22 -31.47 33.24
CA LYS A 512 -65.75 -32.29 32.12
C LYS A 512 -65.72 -31.56 30.77
N SER A 513 -65.90 -30.23 30.77
CA SER A 513 -65.85 -29.41 29.54
C SER A 513 -64.42 -29.08 29.11
N ARG A 514 -63.52 -28.86 30.09
CA ARG A 514 -62.09 -28.61 29.84
C ARG A 514 -61.32 -29.85 29.39
N ALA A 515 -61.58 -31.03 29.99
CA ALA A 515 -60.92 -32.28 29.61
C ALA A 515 -61.23 -32.72 28.17
N LYS A 516 -62.41 -32.37 27.63
CA LYS A 516 -62.77 -32.62 26.23
C LYS A 516 -61.94 -31.78 25.24
N LYS A 517 -61.59 -30.53 25.57
CA LYS A 517 -60.73 -29.69 24.72
C LYS A 517 -59.29 -30.21 24.69
N MET A 518 -58.77 -30.65 25.84
CA MET A 518 -57.39 -31.15 25.98
C MET A 518 -57.13 -32.46 25.21
N LYS A 519 -58.14 -33.34 25.06
CA LYS A 519 -57.99 -34.59 24.28
C LYS A 519 -57.84 -34.34 22.78
N VAL A 520 -58.38 -33.24 22.27
CA VAL A 520 -58.33 -32.90 20.84
C VAL A 520 -56.94 -32.37 20.46
N GLU A 521 -56.35 -31.49 21.28
CA GLU A 521 -55.02 -30.93 21.03
C GLU A 521 -53.89 -31.99 21.11
N HIS A 522 -54.04 -32.99 21.99
CA HIS A 522 -53.04 -34.06 22.10
C HIS A 522 -53.08 -35.05 20.91
N GLN A 523 -54.26 -35.22 20.28
CA GLN A 523 -54.43 -36.07 19.09
C GLN A 523 -53.85 -35.44 17.82
N GLU A 524 -53.72 -34.11 17.76
CA GLU A 524 -53.07 -33.40 16.65
C GLU A 524 -51.54 -33.48 16.71
N GLN A 525 -50.96 -33.58 17.92
CA GLN A 525 -49.50 -33.67 18.12
C GLN A 525 -48.93 -35.03 17.72
N LEU A 526 -49.62 -36.13 18.05
CA LEU A 526 -49.18 -37.48 17.67
C LEU A 526 -49.16 -37.66 16.14
N LYS A 527 -50.11 -37.02 15.44
CA LYS A 527 -50.13 -37.03 13.97
C LYS A 527 -48.90 -36.33 13.37
N THR A 528 -48.39 -35.27 13.98
CA THR A 528 -47.23 -34.54 13.43
C THR A 528 -45.89 -35.26 13.61
N GLU A 529 -45.73 -36.11 14.63
CA GLU A 529 -44.51 -36.91 14.82
C GLU A 529 -44.45 -38.11 13.86
N ASP A 530 -45.59 -38.76 13.57
CA ASP A 530 -45.66 -39.87 12.61
C ASP A 530 -45.30 -39.46 11.17
N TYR A 531 -45.51 -38.19 10.79
CA TYR A 531 -45.12 -37.67 9.46
C TYR A 531 -43.61 -37.44 9.30
N LEU A 532 -42.85 -37.36 10.40
CA LEU A 532 -41.41 -37.07 10.37
C LEU A 532 -40.56 -38.34 10.31
N TYR A 533 -41.05 -39.46 10.84
CA TYR A 533 -40.33 -40.74 10.87
C TYR A 533 -40.45 -41.58 9.58
N ASN A 534 -41.51 -41.38 8.78
CA ASN A 534 -41.75 -42.20 7.57
C ASN A 534 -40.88 -41.86 6.35
N ASN A 535 -40.14 -40.74 6.35
CA ASN A 535 -39.29 -40.33 5.22
C ASN A 535 -37.85 -40.88 5.27
N GLU A 536 -37.47 -41.65 6.29
CA GLU A 536 -36.09 -42.18 6.42
C GLU A 536 -35.90 -43.60 5.84
N ASN A 537 -36.95 -44.29 5.37
CA ASN A 537 -36.88 -45.72 5.05
C ASN A 537 -37.07 -46.12 3.58
N GLU A 538 -37.16 -45.19 2.61
CA GLU A 538 -37.49 -45.56 1.21
C GLU A 538 -36.35 -45.62 0.19
N ASP A 539 -35.07 -45.39 0.54
CA ASP A 539 -34.00 -45.47 -0.47
C ASP A 539 -32.84 -46.38 -0.07
N ARG A 540 -33.13 -47.68 0.05
CA ARG A 540 -32.13 -48.78 -0.05
C ARG A 540 -32.73 -50.04 -0.68
N ASN A 541 -32.64 -50.13 -2.01
CA ASN A 541 -32.37 -51.32 -2.85
C ASN A 541 -33.18 -51.29 -4.15
N SER A 542 -32.53 -50.96 -5.25
CA SER A 542 -32.58 -51.82 -6.43
C SER A 542 -31.31 -51.62 -7.26
N SER A 543 -30.76 -52.74 -7.70
CA SER A 543 -29.47 -52.93 -8.36
C SER A 543 -29.68 -53.19 -9.86
N SER A 544 -28.64 -52.90 -10.66
CA SER A 544 -28.41 -53.27 -12.07
C SER A 544 -29.39 -52.69 -13.11
N ASP A 545 -29.04 -52.37 -14.35
CA ASP A 545 -27.89 -52.73 -15.19
C ASP A 545 -27.69 -51.66 -16.30
N GLU A 546 -26.51 -51.70 -16.90
CA GLU A 546 -25.99 -51.13 -18.15
C GLU A 546 -26.92 -50.49 -19.22
N SER A 547 -26.44 -49.36 -19.76
CA SER A 547 -26.20 -49.07 -21.20
C SER A 547 -26.97 -47.93 -21.93
N PHE A 548 -26.16 -47.26 -22.77
CA PHE A 548 -26.44 -46.40 -23.94
C PHE A 548 -26.70 -44.89 -23.80
N ILE A 549 -25.86 -44.16 -24.55
CA ILE A 549 -25.76 -42.71 -24.75
C ILE A 549 -26.30 -42.36 -26.17
N HIS A 550 -26.87 -41.14 -26.29
CA HIS A 550 -27.41 -40.38 -27.45
C HIS A 550 -28.94 -40.47 -27.67
N GLU A 551 -29.71 -39.42 -27.31
CA GLU A 551 -30.16 -38.25 -28.15
C GLU A 551 -31.30 -38.67 -29.11
N ASP A 552 -32.51 -38.10 -29.19
CA ASP A 552 -33.11 -36.81 -28.84
C ASP A 552 -34.67 -36.95 -28.92
N SER A 553 -35.42 -35.95 -28.45
CA SER A 553 -36.87 -35.69 -28.71
C SER A 553 -37.97 -36.45 -27.93
N SER A 554 -38.59 -35.78 -26.94
CA SER A 554 -40.04 -35.47 -26.93
C SER A 554 -40.45 -34.66 -25.68
N ASP A 555 -41.27 -33.65 -25.93
CA ASP A 555 -41.81 -32.60 -25.06
C ASP A 555 -43.01 -33.12 -24.26
N ASP A 556 -42.89 -33.27 -22.93
CA ASP A 556 -43.92 -32.94 -21.94
C ASP A 556 -43.44 -33.30 -20.53
N GLU A 557 -43.51 -32.34 -19.60
CA GLU A 557 -43.73 -32.48 -18.13
C GLU A 557 -43.00 -31.42 -17.31
N LYS A 558 -43.59 -30.22 -17.18
CA LYS A 558 -43.51 -29.44 -15.92
C LYS A 558 -44.87 -28.78 -15.61
N THR A 559 -45.89 -29.62 -15.40
CA THR A 559 -47.22 -29.26 -14.87
C THR A 559 -47.14 -28.59 -13.50
N TRP A 560 -46.21 -29.02 -12.63
CA TRP A 560 -46.05 -28.50 -11.27
C TRP A 560 -45.77 -26.99 -11.20
N VAL A 561 -45.05 -26.43 -12.18
CA VAL A 561 -44.70 -24.99 -12.19
C VAL A 561 -45.92 -24.13 -12.51
N LYS A 562 -46.85 -24.63 -13.33
CA LYS A 562 -48.12 -23.94 -13.62
C LYS A 562 -49.05 -23.98 -12.41
N ASP A 563 -49.10 -25.10 -11.68
CA ASP A 563 -50.01 -25.27 -10.55
C ASP A 563 -49.56 -24.50 -9.31
N VAL A 564 -48.25 -24.47 -9.01
CA VAL A 564 -47.69 -23.61 -7.95
C VAL A 564 -47.97 -22.13 -8.24
N ARG A 565 -47.88 -21.72 -9.51
CA ARG A 565 -48.13 -20.32 -9.92
C ARG A 565 -49.62 -19.96 -9.87
N LYS A 566 -50.52 -20.91 -10.14
CA LYS A 566 -51.97 -20.75 -9.96
C LYS A 566 -52.34 -20.66 -8.49
N GLN A 567 -51.80 -21.53 -7.63
CA GLN A 567 -52.02 -21.48 -6.17
C GLN A 567 -51.51 -20.16 -5.57
N TYR A 568 -50.31 -19.71 -5.95
CA TYR A 568 -49.79 -18.41 -5.48
C TYR A 568 -50.67 -17.23 -5.90
N ARG A 569 -51.25 -17.26 -7.11
CA ARG A 569 -52.20 -16.24 -7.57
C ARG A 569 -53.53 -16.29 -6.81
N LEU A 570 -54.03 -17.49 -6.48
CA LEU A 570 -55.26 -17.65 -5.71
C LEU A 570 -55.10 -17.11 -4.28
N ILE A 571 -53.99 -17.45 -3.61
CA ILE A 571 -53.67 -17.00 -2.24
C ILE A 571 -53.50 -15.48 -2.17
N LYS A 572 -52.89 -14.87 -3.21
CA LYS A 572 -52.76 -13.41 -3.26
C LYS A 572 -54.11 -12.73 -3.48
N ARG A 573 -55.01 -13.34 -4.26
CA ARG A 573 -56.35 -12.83 -4.54
C ARG A 573 -57.32 -13.00 -3.36
N SER A 574 -57.18 -14.08 -2.58
CA SER A 574 -57.96 -14.26 -1.34
C SER A 574 -57.52 -13.26 -0.27
N ARG A 575 -56.22 -13.04 -0.12
CA ARG A 575 -55.67 -12.05 0.81
C ARG A 575 -56.08 -10.62 0.47
N GLN A 576 -56.08 -10.24 -0.81
CA GLN A 576 -56.60 -8.93 -1.24
C GLN A 576 -58.10 -8.77 -0.99
N LYS A 577 -58.90 -9.84 -1.14
CA LYS A 577 -60.33 -9.82 -0.81
C LYS A 577 -60.59 -9.73 0.70
N GLU A 578 -59.75 -10.34 1.53
CA GLU A 578 -59.80 -10.20 2.99
C GLU A 578 -59.39 -8.78 3.44
N GLU A 579 -58.37 -8.20 2.80
CA GLU A 579 -57.95 -6.81 3.05
C GLU A 579 -59.05 -5.82 2.60
N GLU A 580 -59.67 -6.00 1.42
CA GLU A 580 -60.82 -5.19 0.97
C GLU A 580 -62.08 -5.35 1.84
N ASN A 581 -62.36 -6.56 2.34
CA ASN A 581 -63.49 -6.80 3.23
C ASN A 581 -63.26 -6.19 4.63
N ASN A 582 -62.02 -6.18 5.11
CA ASN A 582 -61.64 -5.52 6.36
C ASN A 582 -61.64 -3.99 6.24
N GLU A 583 -61.29 -3.45 5.07
CA GLU A 583 -61.41 -2.01 4.81
C GLU A 583 -62.87 -1.59 4.64
N LYS A 584 -63.73 -2.40 4.00
CA LYS A 584 -65.19 -2.14 3.89
C LYS A 584 -65.92 -2.27 5.23
N SER A 585 -65.52 -3.20 6.11
CA SER A 585 -66.12 -3.34 7.44
C SER A 585 -65.72 -2.19 8.37
N ASN A 586 -64.49 -1.69 8.26
CA ASN A 586 -64.04 -0.49 8.98
C ASN A 586 -64.69 0.79 8.45
N HIS A 587 -64.88 0.92 7.13
CA HIS A 587 -65.59 2.08 6.56
C HIS A 587 -67.08 2.11 6.93
N ASN A 588 -67.75 0.96 7.04
CA ASN A 588 -69.17 0.90 7.43
C ASN A 588 -69.44 1.21 8.91
N MET A 589 -68.44 1.07 9.79
CA MET A 589 -68.55 1.44 11.21
C MET A 589 -68.36 2.94 11.49
N GLU A 590 -67.70 3.67 10.59
CA GLU A 590 -67.47 5.12 10.72
C GLU A 590 -68.58 5.98 10.05
N ILE A 591 -69.44 5.37 9.22
CA ILE A 591 -70.50 6.08 8.46
C ILE A 591 -71.85 6.13 9.23
N LEU A 592 -72.00 5.42 10.34
CA LEU A 592 -73.24 5.39 11.15
C LEU A 592 -73.37 6.57 12.15
N ASN A 593 -72.33 7.36 12.35
CA ASN A 593 -72.34 8.51 13.27
C ASN A 593 -71.96 9.80 12.54
N ASN A 594 -72.90 10.36 11.76
CA ASN A 594 -73.11 11.81 11.54
C ASN A 594 -73.87 12.05 10.22
N GLN A 595 -75.13 12.49 10.32
CA GLN A 595 -75.77 13.30 9.27
C GLN A 595 -76.43 14.51 9.95
N PRO A 596 -76.43 15.68 9.27
CA PRO A 596 -77.68 16.07 8.60
C PRO A 596 -77.56 16.80 7.24
N ASN A 597 -78.51 16.44 6.35
CA ASN A 597 -79.42 17.21 5.46
C ASN A 597 -78.99 18.30 4.44
N LEU A 598 -79.45 18.05 3.18
CA LEU A 598 -80.01 18.91 2.09
C LEU A 598 -79.19 20.05 1.44
N TYR A 599 -78.92 19.95 0.12
CA TYR A 599 -79.68 20.58 -1.00
C TYR A 599 -79.05 20.17 -2.37
N GLU A 600 -79.89 19.81 -3.35
CA GLU A 600 -79.53 19.57 -4.75
C GLU A 600 -79.58 20.87 -5.57
N ILE A 601 -78.52 21.19 -6.34
CA ILE A 601 -78.62 22.03 -7.54
C ILE A 601 -77.75 21.41 -8.66
N LYS A 602 -78.34 21.43 -9.85
CA LYS A 602 -78.03 20.70 -11.09
C LYS A 602 -76.77 21.13 -11.84
N GLU A 603 -76.36 20.17 -12.65
CA GLU A 603 -75.58 20.09 -13.90
C GLU A 603 -75.32 21.38 -14.72
N ASP A 604 -74.12 21.37 -15.31
CA ASP A 604 -73.62 22.02 -16.52
C ASP A 604 -73.27 23.51 -16.55
N VAL A 605 -71.98 23.82 -16.33
CA VAL A 605 -71.26 24.89 -17.05
C VAL A 605 -69.76 24.53 -17.23
N GLU A 606 -69.29 24.44 -18.46
CA GLU A 606 -67.86 24.49 -18.81
C GLU A 606 -67.35 25.93 -18.73
N PHE A 607 -66.27 26.19 -17.98
CA PHE A 607 -65.41 27.35 -18.20
C PHE A 607 -63.91 26.99 -18.09
N ARG A 608 -63.19 27.36 -19.15
CA ARG A 608 -61.73 27.36 -19.27
C ARG A 608 -61.19 28.65 -18.64
N GLU A 609 -60.15 28.55 -17.79
CA GLU A 609 -58.91 29.33 -17.90
C GLU A 609 -57.89 29.07 -16.76
N ALA A 610 -56.61 29.08 -17.17
CA ALA A 610 -55.36 29.37 -16.45
C ALA A 610 -55.03 28.72 -15.07
N LYS A 611 -54.02 27.84 -15.12
CA LYS A 611 -53.31 27.15 -14.04
C LYS A 611 -52.56 28.09 -13.08
N PRO A 612 -52.29 27.61 -11.85
CA PRO A 612 -50.93 27.61 -11.32
C PRO A 612 -50.40 26.17 -11.15
N VAL A 613 -49.13 26.00 -11.49
CA VAL A 613 -48.43 24.71 -11.62
C VAL A 613 -47.92 24.22 -10.27
N ALA A 614 -48.50 23.13 -9.77
CA ALA A 614 -47.85 22.20 -8.85
C ALA A 614 -48.18 20.78 -9.30
N SER A 615 -47.23 20.09 -9.94
CA SER A 615 -47.47 18.76 -10.50
C SER A 615 -47.48 17.69 -9.40
N LYS A 616 -48.69 17.19 -9.10
CA LYS A 616 -48.90 15.90 -8.46
C LYS A 616 -48.28 14.81 -9.34
N ARG A 617 -47.39 14.00 -8.75
CA ARG A 617 -46.83 12.80 -9.38
C ARG A 617 -47.91 11.71 -9.44
N ASN A 618 -48.15 11.20 -10.65
CA ASN A 618 -49.08 10.11 -10.93
C ASN A 618 -48.70 8.84 -10.16
N LYS A 619 -49.63 8.31 -9.37
CA LYS A 619 -49.65 6.92 -8.89
C LYS A 619 -50.33 6.07 -9.97
N SER A 620 -49.57 5.57 -10.94
CA SER A 620 -50.01 4.46 -11.79
C SER A 620 -49.12 3.24 -11.51
N THR A 621 -49.69 2.05 -11.67
CA THR A 621 -49.01 0.79 -11.33
C THR A 621 -47.98 0.42 -12.39
N LEU A 622 -46.94 -0.32 -11.98
CA LEU A 622 -45.82 -0.71 -12.86
C LEU A 622 -46.28 -1.50 -14.11
N GLY A 623 -47.42 -2.20 -14.04
CA GLY A 623 -47.99 -2.94 -15.17
C GLY A 623 -48.48 -2.05 -16.31
N GLU A 624 -49.12 -0.91 -16.01
CA GLU A 624 -49.57 0.06 -17.03
C GLU A 624 -48.40 0.81 -17.68
N ARG A 625 -47.27 0.95 -16.97
CA ARG A 625 -46.06 1.53 -17.56
C ARG A 625 -45.41 0.60 -18.58
N LEU A 626 -45.42 -0.70 -18.33
CA LEU A 626 -44.78 -1.69 -19.19
C LEU A 626 -45.55 -1.87 -20.50
N GLN A 627 -46.89 -1.87 -20.45
CA GLN A 627 -47.73 -1.95 -21.65
C GLN A 627 -47.56 -0.76 -22.61
N ASN A 628 -47.27 0.43 -22.09
CA ASN A 628 -47.03 1.61 -22.92
C ASN A 628 -45.61 1.68 -23.52
N GLU A 629 -44.64 0.98 -22.93
CA GLU A 629 -43.26 0.92 -23.43
C GLU A 629 -43.03 -0.20 -24.46
N GLU A 630 -43.90 -1.22 -24.51
CA GLU A 630 -43.72 -2.41 -25.38
C GLU A 630 -44.01 -2.18 -26.87
N ILE A 631 -44.59 -1.05 -27.28
CA ILE A 631 -45.04 -0.88 -28.69
C ILE A 631 -43.92 -0.39 -29.63
N HIS A 632 -42.75 0.02 -29.12
CA HIS A 632 -41.67 0.49 -29.98
C HIS A 632 -40.32 -0.18 -29.66
N ASN A 633 -39.94 -1.12 -30.54
CA ASN A 633 -38.61 -1.70 -30.78
C ASN A 633 -38.38 -3.16 -30.31
N LEU A 634 -39.28 -4.08 -30.68
CA LEU A 634 -39.00 -5.51 -30.68
C LEU A 634 -39.37 -6.13 -32.04
N ASN A 635 -38.36 -6.52 -32.82
CA ASN A 635 -38.56 -7.39 -33.98
C ASN A 635 -38.13 -8.81 -33.59
N VAL A 636 -39.09 -9.73 -33.61
CA VAL A 636 -38.87 -11.16 -33.38
C VAL A 636 -39.13 -11.87 -34.70
N SER A 637 -38.12 -12.54 -35.24
CA SER A 637 -38.26 -13.37 -36.44
C SER A 637 -37.65 -14.75 -36.20
N GLY A 638 -38.41 -15.79 -36.55
CA GLY A 638 -37.99 -17.19 -36.51
C GLY A 638 -39.20 -18.12 -36.43
N SER A 639 -39.32 -19.05 -37.39
CA SER A 639 -40.32 -20.12 -37.39
C SER A 639 -39.65 -21.43 -36.98
N ARG A 640 -40.30 -22.15 -36.06
CA ARG A 640 -40.01 -23.52 -35.61
C ARG A 640 -38.54 -23.85 -35.31
N GLY A 641 -38.17 -23.69 -34.03
CA GLY A 641 -37.02 -24.36 -33.42
C GLY A 641 -35.96 -23.41 -32.83
N SER A 642 -35.82 -22.20 -33.37
CA SER A 642 -34.94 -21.18 -32.81
C SER A 642 -35.62 -19.81 -32.82
N ARG A 643 -35.59 -19.13 -31.66
CA ARG A 643 -36.14 -17.78 -31.47
C ARG A 643 -35.01 -16.82 -31.17
N GLU A 644 -34.65 -16.01 -32.16
CA GLU A 644 -33.66 -14.96 -31.98
C GLU A 644 -34.36 -13.65 -31.61
N MET A 645 -33.87 -13.00 -30.55
CA MET A 645 -34.31 -11.66 -30.15
C MET A 645 -33.13 -10.71 -30.28
N THR A 646 -33.20 -9.76 -31.21
CA THR A 646 -32.20 -8.70 -31.33
C THR A 646 -32.73 -7.42 -30.69
N PHE A 647 -31.93 -6.83 -29.82
CA PHE A 647 -32.21 -5.54 -29.22
C PHE A 647 -31.23 -4.52 -29.80
N VAL A 648 -31.75 -3.37 -30.24
CA VAL A 648 -30.92 -2.23 -30.64
C VAL A 648 -31.00 -1.21 -29.52
N ILE A 649 -29.92 -1.04 -28.74
CA ILE A 649 -29.81 0.09 -27.81
C ILE A 649 -29.69 1.35 -28.66
N GLY A 650 -30.80 2.07 -28.80
CA GLY A 650 -30.76 3.43 -29.30
C GLY A 650 -29.91 4.26 -28.34
N LYS A 651 -28.71 4.69 -28.78
CA LYS A 651 -27.96 5.71 -28.05
C LYS A 651 -28.91 6.89 -27.80
N ARG A 652 -29.28 7.12 -26.54
CA ARG A 652 -30.02 8.32 -26.13
C ARG A 652 -29.35 9.54 -26.78
N LYS A 653 -30.04 10.19 -27.72
CA LYS A 653 -29.66 11.53 -28.16
C LYS A 653 -29.70 12.39 -26.91
N ARG A 654 -28.53 12.75 -26.38
CA ARG A 654 -28.40 13.78 -25.34
C ARG A 654 -29.24 14.98 -25.77
N ASP A 655 -30.19 15.34 -24.92
CA ASP A 655 -31.23 16.34 -25.15
C ASP A 655 -30.74 17.51 -25.99
N THR A 656 -31.36 17.68 -27.16
CA THR A 656 -31.23 18.89 -27.99
C THR A 656 -31.63 20.13 -27.20
N LYS A 657 -32.51 19.98 -26.19
CA LYS A 657 -32.87 21.03 -25.22
C LYS A 657 -31.71 21.46 -24.32
N SER A 658 -30.83 20.55 -23.88
CA SER A 658 -29.66 20.96 -23.06
C SER A 658 -28.61 21.70 -23.90
N LYS A 659 -28.41 21.28 -25.15
CA LYS A 659 -27.54 22.01 -26.09
C LYS A 659 -28.12 23.37 -26.50
N GLN A 660 -29.44 23.49 -26.64
CA GLN A 660 -30.11 24.75 -26.96
C GLN A 660 -30.14 25.72 -25.77
N THR A 661 -30.32 25.24 -24.54
CA THR A 661 -30.24 26.06 -23.31
C THR A 661 -28.80 26.53 -23.06
N VAL A 662 -27.80 25.68 -23.25
CA VAL A 662 -26.38 26.09 -23.20
C VAL A 662 -26.05 27.08 -24.33
N LYS A 663 -26.61 26.92 -25.55
CA LYS A 663 -26.46 27.91 -26.63
C LYS A 663 -27.18 29.24 -26.34
N LYS A 664 -28.34 29.21 -25.66
CA LYS A 664 -29.04 30.42 -25.20
C LYS A 664 -28.26 31.13 -24.11
N HIS A 665 -27.83 30.43 -23.06
CA HIS A 665 -26.95 30.98 -22.03
C HIS A 665 -25.65 31.54 -22.62
N ARG A 666 -25.02 30.84 -23.57
CA ARG A 666 -23.79 31.31 -24.23
C ARG A 666 -24.01 32.53 -25.14
N LYS A 667 -25.24 32.76 -25.64
CA LYS A 667 -25.62 33.98 -26.37
C LYS A 667 -25.93 35.13 -25.42
N GLU A 668 -26.56 34.85 -24.28
CA GLU A 668 -26.81 35.84 -23.22
C GLU A 668 -25.50 36.35 -22.61
N TYR A 669 -24.54 35.46 -22.34
CA TYR A 669 -23.19 35.85 -21.86
C TYR A 669 -22.35 36.60 -22.90
N LYS A 670 -22.63 36.42 -24.21
CA LYS A 670 -21.91 37.13 -25.28
C LYS A 670 -22.25 38.62 -25.36
N HIS A 671 -23.44 39.03 -24.91
CA HIS A 671 -23.81 40.45 -24.83
C HIS A 671 -23.23 41.16 -23.59
N LEU A 672 -22.75 40.39 -22.59
CA LEU A 672 -22.15 40.91 -21.35
C LEU A 672 -20.61 41.01 -21.41
N LEU A 673 -19.97 40.47 -22.45
CA LEU A 673 -18.53 40.60 -22.68
C LEU A 673 -18.26 41.79 -23.60
N ARG A 674 -17.54 42.80 -23.11
CA ARG A 674 -16.92 43.82 -23.99
C ARG A 674 -16.00 43.11 -25.00
N PRO A 675 -16.08 43.40 -26.31
CA PRO A 675 -15.16 42.81 -27.27
C PRO A 675 -13.75 43.38 -27.04
N ALA A 676 -12.82 42.52 -26.61
CA ALA A 676 -11.39 42.83 -26.62
C ALA A 676 -10.87 42.76 -28.07
N GLY A 677 -11.21 43.78 -28.87
CA GLY A 677 -10.92 43.84 -30.30
C GLY A 677 -9.52 44.36 -30.66
N ASN A 678 -8.77 44.95 -29.73
CA ASN A 678 -7.53 45.69 -30.05
C ASN A 678 -6.32 45.32 -29.18
N ILE A 679 -5.94 44.05 -29.06
CA ILE A 679 -4.67 43.67 -28.38
C ILE A 679 -3.68 42.91 -29.29
N HIS A 680 -4.03 42.59 -30.54
CA HIS A 680 -3.06 42.00 -31.47
C HIS A 680 -2.99 42.76 -32.79
N LYS A 681 -2.27 43.89 -32.75
CA LYS A 681 -1.48 44.42 -33.86
C LYS A 681 -0.47 45.39 -33.27
N ILE A 682 0.78 44.94 -33.15
CA ILE A 682 1.99 45.62 -33.63
C ILE A 682 3.09 44.55 -33.53
N LYS A 683 3.56 44.09 -34.70
CA LYS A 683 4.91 43.57 -34.86
C LYS A 683 5.79 44.78 -35.12
N HIS A 684 6.89 44.89 -34.39
CA HIS A 684 8.21 45.21 -34.94
C HIS A 684 9.24 44.39 -34.18
#